data_AF-A0A6H0CF70-F1
#
_entry.id   AF-A0A6H0CF70-F1
#
_cell.length_a   1.000
_cell.length_b   1.000
_cell.length_c   1.000
_cell.angle_alpha   90.00
_cell.angle_beta   90.00
_cell.angle_gamma   90.00
#
_symmetry.space_group_name_H-M   'P 1'
#
loop_
_entity.id
_entity.type
_entity.pdbx_description
1 polymer ?
#
loop_
_entity_poly.entity_id
_entity_poly.type
_entity_poly.pdbx_seq_one_letter_code
_entity_poly.pdbx_strand_id
1 'polypeptide(L)'
;MTSFSVPPDNRVSRGGIHAANNTYSTLLQAGRDINLHQQEPLPSVPVPTSEIDAVRRAWVAEDGEGKEIATAPEVLAMLGLDERVVVIAGPPGTGKTAAGLRALSELRPVLPGNSGPRLRLRLEHVLPDWESVEKDKFLLPAGHGRGYLLDVSGESARWEKPEVAARKFLGHAEMLRKRGSYLVVVAGEHGWPESDPVLGRTVVRAVHAPPGDRIARHHIEQLFPGVARRGWLQESVRDVARQGEESDSEDRRAPLDDLLRADMHPGDAAVLARELNRISESGGTLKDARDLVLRWRERVGNVFRETQDSADDRALLLAAIMLEGHSPAEVLAGARLLLGDQKTRGIRDILTGRDLVTRLEAVQAKSDGQRVSFSHLPGYPAAVLRHFWRQLSDIQPSLIQWVKQLTAPKGIGAGRIPQIADLLAQLAVEESDLRPLDVAQSWAAAGDAGQDGASRLLARVARDPALGPEVRTKLRSWAGQGSLANATVAAVVCQGSFSKEYPRQALTCLRWVLGRGEHDSAVSVAEEVLRAMGSDVRLLPRVWDTVNKWLTEYQQPDDRNHLAARRAVLSLLRPSTEHPAATLLVANALEHPDTADELVRGWSAALSVPTLEARCEEVLTAWAEAVADGTLDADAVVEVLNRVIREHWMTGPLSTFIAGRAGTGYTAQSVVDLRERLILRWNDPRPTPPGGQTQTLLGPAIAPEDDSSLRTGTEGAT
;
A
#
# COMPACT_ATOMS: atom_id res chain seq x y z
N MET A 1 49.27 -17.29 -4.66
CA MET A 1 50.67 -17.22 -5.12
C MET A 1 50.67 -16.29 -6.33
N THR A 2 51.11 -15.04 -6.30
CA THR A 2 52.30 -14.43 -5.67
C THR A 2 51.92 -13.12 -4.95
N SER A 3 52.58 -12.89 -3.81
CA SER A 3 52.42 -11.75 -2.91
C SER A 3 53.49 -10.70 -3.18
N PHE A 4 53.12 -9.41 -3.12
CA PHE A 4 54.07 -8.34 -2.84
C PHE A 4 53.58 -7.54 -1.63
N SER A 5 54.43 -7.49 -0.61
CA SER A 5 54.29 -6.74 0.63
C SER A 5 55.35 -5.63 0.66
N VAL A 6 54.93 -4.39 0.88
CA VAL A 6 55.78 -3.21 1.17
C VAL A 6 55.05 -2.38 2.26
N PRO A 7 55.76 -1.75 3.22
CA PRO A 7 55.31 -1.49 4.61
C PRO A 7 54.42 -0.25 4.78
N PRO A 8 53.79 -0.09 5.97
CA PRO A 8 52.96 1.07 6.28
C PRO A 8 53.84 2.22 6.77
N ASP A 9 53.81 3.35 6.07
CA ASP A 9 54.21 4.61 6.69
C ASP A 9 53.31 5.76 6.21
N ASN A 10 52.84 6.50 7.21
CA ASN A 10 51.83 7.54 7.13
C ASN A 10 52.25 8.73 6.25
N ARG A 11 51.36 9.15 5.34
CA ARG A 11 51.01 10.55 5.02
C ARG A 11 49.81 10.57 4.06
N VAL A 12 48.61 10.66 4.62
CA VAL A 12 47.42 11.04 3.84
C VAL A 12 47.47 12.55 3.64
N SER A 13 48.02 12.98 2.51
CA SER A 13 47.81 14.33 2.01
C SER A 13 46.35 14.47 1.56
N ARG A 14 45.67 15.49 2.10
CA ARG A 14 44.36 15.99 1.67
C ARG A 14 44.35 16.19 0.15
N GLY A 15 43.78 15.23 -0.57
CA GLY A 15 43.34 15.40 -1.96
C GLY A 15 41.82 15.42 -1.98
N GLY A 16 41.24 16.62 -2.02
CA GLY A 16 39.80 16.78 -2.23
C GLY A 16 39.43 16.23 -3.62
N ILE A 17 38.49 15.30 -3.66
CA ILE A 17 37.86 14.88 -4.91
C ILE A 17 36.89 15.99 -5.30
N HIS A 18 37.28 16.82 -6.27
CA HIS A 18 36.34 17.76 -6.91
C HIS A 18 35.69 17.09 -8.11
N ALA A 19 34.39 16.86 -8.02
CA ALA A 19 33.55 16.54 -9.17
C ALA A 19 32.65 17.75 -9.47
N ALA A 20 32.87 18.40 -10.62
CA ALA A 20 31.97 19.44 -11.14
C ALA A 20 31.11 18.85 -12.28
N ASN A 21 29.87 19.34 -12.42
CA ASN A 21 28.82 18.88 -13.35
C ASN A 21 28.18 17.50 -13.05
N ASN A 22 27.88 17.21 -11.78
CA ASN A 22 27.08 16.04 -11.40
C ASN A 22 25.69 16.44 -10.90
N THR A 23 24.71 16.47 -11.80
CA THR A 23 23.30 16.76 -11.45
C THR A 23 22.59 15.55 -10.81
N TYR A 24 23.21 14.36 -10.74
CA TYR A 24 22.56 13.12 -10.26
C TYR A 24 23.52 12.06 -9.67
N SER A 25 24.54 12.44 -8.91
CA SER A 25 25.45 11.47 -8.29
C SER A 25 25.28 11.40 -6.78
N THR A 26 24.95 10.21 -6.27
CA THR A 26 24.98 9.87 -4.83
C THR A 26 26.42 9.52 -4.46
N LEU A 27 27.06 10.34 -3.62
CA LEU A 27 28.30 9.96 -2.94
C LEU A 27 27.91 9.16 -1.70
N LEU A 28 28.35 7.90 -1.63
CA LEU A 28 28.21 7.06 -0.44
C LEU A 28 29.52 7.16 0.34
N GLN A 29 29.60 8.13 1.27
CA GLN A 29 30.57 8.07 2.37
C GLN A 29 29.87 7.42 3.58
N ALA A 30 30.64 6.81 4.49
CA ALA A 30 30.13 6.00 5.59
C ALA A 30 29.32 6.85 6.60
N GLY A 31 28.04 7.00 6.31
CA GLY A 31 27.03 7.81 6.98
C GLY A 31 26.02 8.14 5.89
N ARG A 32 24.83 7.52 5.89
CA ARG A 32 23.90 7.64 4.76
C ARG A 32 23.44 9.09 4.63
N ASP A 33 23.94 9.82 3.62
CA ASP A 33 23.41 11.13 3.25
C ASP A 33 21.92 10.99 2.93
N ILE A 34 21.07 11.63 3.74
CA ILE A 34 19.62 11.71 3.51
C ILE A 34 19.38 12.99 2.72
N ASN A 35 19.14 12.88 1.41
CA ASN A 35 18.75 14.06 0.62
C ASN A 35 17.26 14.36 0.84
N LEU A 36 16.96 15.28 1.76
CA LEU A 36 15.59 15.68 2.11
C LEU A 36 14.86 16.42 0.98
N HIS A 37 15.58 16.96 -0.01
CA HIS A 37 15.01 17.79 -1.07
C HIS A 37 14.83 17.05 -2.40
N GLN A 38 15.11 15.74 -2.44
CA GLN A 38 14.90 14.92 -3.62
C GLN A 38 13.40 14.60 -3.79
N GLN A 39 12.78 15.12 -4.85
CA GLN A 39 11.42 14.74 -5.22
C GLN A 39 11.38 13.26 -5.60
N GLU A 40 10.62 12.48 -4.84
CA GLU A 40 10.51 11.05 -5.08
C GLU A 40 9.41 10.71 -6.10
N PRO A 41 9.70 9.81 -7.05
CA PRO A 41 8.67 9.28 -7.93
C PRO A 41 7.67 8.42 -7.15
N LEU A 42 6.62 7.97 -7.85
CA LEU A 42 5.70 6.98 -7.30
C LEU A 42 6.45 5.75 -6.77
N PRO A 43 5.98 5.14 -5.67
CA PRO A 43 6.55 3.93 -5.13
C PRO A 43 6.57 2.81 -6.18
N SER A 44 7.65 2.05 -6.18
CA SER A 44 7.78 0.86 -7.04
C SER A 44 8.30 -0.31 -6.23
N VAL A 45 7.71 -1.49 -6.43
CA VAL A 45 8.14 -2.74 -5.79
C VAL A 45 8.68 -3.71 -6.84
N PRO A 46 9.78 -4.45 -6.58
CA PRO A 46 10.27 -5.46 -7.50
C PRO A 46 9.20 -6.52 -7.78
N VAL A 47 9.04 -6.90 -9.05
CA VAL A 47 8.15 -8.01 -9.42
C VAL A 47 8.72 -9.31 -8.84
N PRO A 48 7.93 -10.10 -8.07
CA PRO A 48 8.39 -11.37 -7.51
C PRO A 48 8.88 -12.34 -8.59
N THR A 49 9.93 -13.10 -8.29
CA THR A 49 10.47 -14.10 -9.23
C THR A 49 9.41 -15.12 -9.66
N SER A 50 8.48 -15.48 -8.76
CA SER A 50 7.38 -16.40 -9.06
C SER A 50 6.44 -15.87 -10.15
N GLU A 51 6.15 -14.57 -10.18
CA GLU A 51 5.35 -13.95 -11.25
C GLU A 51 6.13 -13.93 -12.57
N ILE A 52 7.43 -13.58 -12.51
CA ILE A 52 8.30 -13.56 -13.70
C ILE A 52 8.42 -14.96 -14.31
N ASP A 53 8.61 -16.00 -13.50
CA ASP A 53 8.69 -17.38 -13.98
C ASP A 53 7.34 -17.84 -14.53
N ALA A 54 6.22 -17.48 -13.88
CA ALA A 54 4.88 -17.81 -14.38
C ALA A 54 4.64 -17.23 -15.78
N VAL A 55 4.88 -15.92 -15.97
CA VAL A 55 4.69 -15.32 -17.29
C VAL A 55 5.72 -15.80 -18.30
N ARG A 56 6.92 -16.25 -17.91
CA ARG A 56 7.94 -16.73 -18.85
C ARG A 56 7.79 -18.19 -19.26
N ARG A 57 7.36 -19.06 -18.35
CA ARG A 57 7.38 -20.51 -18.56
C ARG A 57 5.99 -21.10 -18.69
N ALA A 58 5.00 -20.53 -18.01
CA ALA A 58 3.63 -21.05 -17.96
C ALA A 58 2.62 -20.13 -18.66
N TRP A 59 3.05 -19.41 -19.70
CA TRP A 59 2.18 -18.56 -20.50
C TRP A 59 1.25 -19.40 -21.39
N VAL A 60 -0.03 -19.07 -21.40
CA VAL A 60 -1.01 -19.66 -22.32
C VAL A 60 -1.29 -18.66 -23.44
N ALA A 61 -0.88 -19.02 -24.66
CA ALA A 61 -0.93 -18.14 -25.82
C ALA A 61 -2.24 -18.25 -26.63
N GLU A 62 -3.16 -19.13 -26.24
CA GLU A 62 -4.39 -19.42 -26.99
C GLU A 62 -5.63 -19.27 -26.10
N ASP A 63 -6.72 -18.81 -26.71
CA ASP A 63 -8.03 -18.74 -26.06
C ASP A 63 -8.78 -20.09 -26.07
N GLY A 64 -10.04 -20.07 -25.62
CA GLY A 64 -10.88 -21.28 -25.59
C GLY A 64 -11.21 -21.87 -26.96
N GLU A 65 -11.08 -21.09 -28.05
CA GLU A 65 -11.31 -21.53 -29.43
C GLU A 65 -10.00 -21.94 -30.12
N GLY A 66 -8.86 -21.87 -29.41
CA GLY A 66 -7.53 -22.14 -29.98
C GLY A 66 -6.98 -20.99 -30.82
N LYS A 67 -7.59 -19.80 -30.75
CA LYS A 67 -7.09 -18.61 -31.43
C LYS A 67 -6.01 -17.96 -30.57
N GLU A 68 -4.99 -17.42 -31.23
CA GLU A 68 -3.88 -16.75 -30.55
C GLU A 68 -4.35 -15.50 -29.77
N ILE A 69 -3.94 -15.42 -28.50
CA ILE A 69 -4.08 -14.25 -27.65
C ILE A 69 -2.93 -13.28 -27.97
N ALA A 70 -3.22 -12.36 -28.89
CA ALA A 70 -2.22 -11.43 -29.44
C ALA A 70 -1.75 -10.34 -28.46
N THR A 71 -2.38 -10.18 -27.29
CA THR A 71 -2.09 -9.07 -26.35
C THR A 71 -0.61 -8.93 -25.99
N ALA A 72 0.06 -10.01 -25.57
CA ALA A 72 1.48 -9.93 -25.19
C ALA A 72 2.42 -9.73 -26.40
N PRO A 73 2.25 -10.46 -27.53
CA PRO A 73 2.98 -10.20 -28.77
C PRO A 73 2.83 -8.76 -29.29
N GLU A 74 1.62 -8.20 -29.30
CA GLU A 74 1.36 -6.84 -29.77
C GLU A 74 2.04 -5.80 -28.88
N VAL A 75 1.95 -5.95 -27.55
CA VAL A 75 2.68 -5.09 -26.60
C VAL A 75 4.18 -5.20 -26.82
N LEU A 76 4.72 -6.42 -26.98
CA LEU A 76 6.15 -6.62 -27.26
C LEU A 76 6.59 -5.98 -28.58
N ALA A 77 5.77 -6.08 -29.63
CA ALA A 77 6.04 -5.47 -30.93
C ALA A 77 6.10 -3.94 -30.81
N MET A 78 5.13 -3.33 -30.12
CA MET A 78 5.13 -1.89 -29.83
C MET A 78 6.36 -1.46 -29.04
N LEU A 79 6.67 -2.14 -27.94
CA LEU A 79 7.88 -1.86 -27.15
C LEU A 79 9.17 -2.03 -27.99
N GLY A 80 9.17 -2.98 -28.94
CA GLY A 80 10.26 -3.22 -29.87
C GLY A 80 10.44 -2.14 -30.94
N LEU A 81 9.38 -1.39 -31.26
CA LEU A 81 9.40 -0.19 -32.11
C LEU A 81 9.83 1.07 -31.34
N ASP A 82 10.38 0.91 -30.14
CA ASP A 82 10.81 1.99 -29.23
C ASP A 82 9.66 2.82 -28.61
N GLU A 83 8.43 2.29 -28.62
CA GLU A 83 7.35 2.87 -27.84
C GLU A 83 7.63 2.65 -26.36
N ARG A 84 7.91 3.75 -25.63
CA ARG A 84 8.34 3.67 -24.23
C ARG A 84 7.19 3.49 -23.25
N VAL A 85 5.97 3.77 -23.70
CA VAL A 85 4.74 3.66 -22.92
C VAL A 85 3.72 2.93 -23.78
N VAL A 86 3.25 1.79 -23.29
CA VAL A 86 2.20 0.99 -23.96
C VAL A 86 1.08 0.74 -22.95
N VAL A 87 -0.16 0.78 -23.42
CA VAL A 87 -1.35 0.63 -22.60
C VAL A 87 -2.06 -0.67 -22.96
N ILE A 88 -2.50 -1.43 -21.98
CA ILE A 88 -3.33 -2.63 -22.16
C ILE A 88 -4.70 -2.34 -21.56
N ALA A 89 -5.74 -2.34 -22.39
CA ALA A 89 -7.11 -2.09 -21.97
C ALA A 89 -8.02 -3.28 -22.27
N GLY A 90 -8.95 -3.59 -21.38
CA GLY A 90 -9.89 -4.71 -21.56
C GLY A 90 -10.60 -5.11 -20.26
N PRO A 91 -11.56 -6.05 -20.34
CA PRO A 91 -12.33 -6.48 -19.17
C PRO A 91 -11.46 -7.16 -18.10
N PRO A 92 -11.94 -7.26 -16.86
CA PRO A 92 -11.30 -8.07 -15.82
C PRO A 92 -11.10 -9.53 -16.27
N GLY A 93 -10.04 -10.18 -15.78
CA GLY A 93 -9.78 -11.60 -16.07
C GLY A 93 -9.06 -11.90 -17.40
N THR A 94 -8.86 -10.93 -18.30
CA THR A 94 -8.17 -11.16 -19.60
C THR A 94 -6.64 -11.26 -19.53
N GLY A 95 -6.05 -11.33 -18.33
CA GLY A 95 -4.60 -11.50 -18.15
C GLY A 95 -3.74 -10.27 -18.49
N LYS A 96 -4.31 -9.06 -18.53
CA LYS A 96 -3.60 -7.80 -18.89
C LYS A 96 -2.26 -7.62 -18.17
N THR A 97 -2.25 -7.76 -16.84
CA THR A 97 -1.06 -7.65 -15.99
C THR A 97 0.00 -8.69 -16.38
N ALA A 98 -0.42 -9.94 -16.62
CA ALA A 98 0.46 -11.01 -17.04
C ALA A 98 1.01 -10.77 -18.47
N ALA A 99 0.20 -10.25 -19.38
CA ALA A 99 0.60 -9.90 -20.75
C ALA A 99 1.66 -8.77 -20.77
N GLY A 100 1.45 -7.72 -19.97
CA GLY A 100 2.41 -6.63 -19.82
C GLY A 100 3.73 -7.09 -19.23
N LEU A 101 3.69 -7.89 -18.17
CA LEU A 101 4.89 -8.49 -17.59
C LEU A 101 5.61 -9.43 -18.55
N ARG A 102 4.87 -10.27 -19.30
CA ARG A 102 5.44 -11.14 -20.34
C ARG A 102 6.25 -10.31 -21.33
N ALA A 103 5.63 -9.32 -21.96
CA ALA A 103 6.25 -8.47 -22.97
C ALA A 103 7.49 -7.75 -22.43
N LEU A 104 7.41 -7.11 -21.25
CA LEU A 104 8.56 -6.47 -20.61
C LEU A 104 9.67 -7.47 -20.28
N SER A 105 9.32 -8.70 -19.86
CA SER A 105 10.28 -9.73 -19.51
C SER A 105 11.01 -10.32 -20.71
N GLU A 106 10.42 -10.25 -21.91
CA GLU A 106 10.96 -10.72 -23.18
C GLU A 106 11.75 -9.64 -23.91
N LEU A 107 11.42 -8.37 -23.70
CA LEU A 107 12.12 -7.25 -24.30
C LEU A 107 13.63 -7.28 -23.99
N ARG A 108 14.44 -7.10 -25.03
CA ARG A 108 15.90 -7.05 -24.97
C ARG A 108 16.38 -5.75 -25.63
N PRO A 109 16.24 -4.60 -24.95
CA PRO A 109 16.63 -3.34 -25.55
C PRO A 109 18.15 -3.14 -25.50
N VAL A 110 18.66 -2.32 -26.41
CA VAL A 110 20.01 -1.73 -26.28
C VAL A 110 19.90 -0.55 -25.32
N LEU A 111 20.66 -0.58 -24.24
CA LEU A 111 20.59 0.48 -23.23
C LEU A 111 21.47 1.68 -23.64
N PRO A 112 21.01 2.93 -23.42
CA PRO A 112 21.81 4.12 -23.66
C PRO A 112 23.16 4.06 -22.91
N GLY A 113 24.25 4.42 -23.57
CA GLY A 113 25.59 4.42 -22.97
C GLY A 113 26.26 3.04 -22.83
N ASN A 114 25.57 1.96 -23.20
CA ASN A 114 26.15 0.61 -23.28
C ASN A 114 26.24 0.15 -24.73
N SER A 115 27.46 0.08 -25.27
CA SER A 115 27.75 -0.55 -26.58
C SER A 115 27.73 -2.09 -26.53
N GLY A 116 27.17 -2.66 -25.45
CA GLY A 116 27.21 -4.08 -25.13
C GLY A 116 25.98 -4.87 -25.60
N PRO A 117 25.89 -6.17 -25.25
CA PRO A 117 24.77 -7.02 -25.63
C PRO A 117 23.45 -6.52 -25.04
N ARG A 118 22.34 -6.80 -25.73
CA ARG A 118 20.98 -6.46 -25.27
C ARG A 118 20.71 -7.10 -23.90
N LEU A 119 20.29 -6.30 -22.92
CA LEU A 119 20.13 -6.74 -21.53
C LEU A 119 18.66 -7.03 -21.18
N ARG A 120 18.45 -7.80 -20.12
CA ARG A 120 17.12 -7.98 -19.52
C ARG A 120 16.78 -6.80 -18.64
N LEU A 121 15.57 -6.29 -18.76
CA LEU A 121 15.05 -5.27 -17.86
C LEU A 121 14.83 -5.83 -16.45
N ARG A 122 15.08 -5.00 -15.43
CA ARG A 122 14.60 -5.26 -14.07
C ARG A 122 13.15 -4.82 -13.99
N LEU A 123 12.28 -5.73 -13.56
CA LEU A 123 10.83 -5.51 -13.59
C LEU A 123 10.33 -5.01 -12.23
N GLU A 124 9.49 -3.97 -12.25
CA GLU A 124 8.92 -3.38 -11.04
C GLU A 124 7.44 -3.04 -11.25
N HIS A 125 6.61 -3.34 -10.25
CA HIS A 125 5.25 -2.83 -10.15
C HIS A 125 5.30 -1.41 -9.60
N VAL A 126 4.73 -0.46 -10.32
CA VAL A 126 4.52 0.91 -9.87
C VAL A 126 3.16 0.98 -9.20
N LEU A 127 3.12 1.53 -8.01
CA LEU A 127 1.88 1.67 -7.25
C LEU A 127 1.23 3.03 -7.56
N PRO A 128 -0.09 3.08 -7.76
CA PRO A 128 -0.81 4.32 -8.03
C PRO A 128 -1.00 5.15 -6.74
N ASP A 129 0.11 5.59 -6.14
CA ASP A 129 0.14 6.41 -4.93
C ASP A 129 0.04 7.90 -5.27
N TRP A 130 -1.15 8.34 -5.65
CA TRP A 130 -1.48 9.75 -5.88
C TRP A 130 -2.82 10.10 -5.21
N GLU A 131 -3.02 11.37 -4.88
CA GLU A 131 -4.31 11.91 -4.44
C GLU A 131 -5.22 12.19 -5.64
N SER A 132 -4.66 12.78 -6.70
CA SER A 132 -5.30 13.03 -7.99
C SER A 132 -4.26 13.01 -9.10
N VAL A 133 -4.48 12.17 -10.12
CA VAL A 133 -3.58 12.06 -11.30
C VAL A 133 -3.42 13.41 -11.99
N GLU A 134 -4.48 14.23 -12.00
CA GLU A 134 -4.55 15.52 -12.67
C GLU A 134 -3.84 16.63 -11.90
N LYS A 135 -3.98 16.67 -10.57
CA LYS A 135 -3.47 17.77 -9.72
C LYS A 135 -2.07 17.51 -9.20
N ASP A 136 -1.71 16.25 -8.99
CA ASP A 136 -0.41 15.92 -8.40
C ASP A 136 0.74 16.15 -9.38
N LYS A 137 1.90 16.48 -8.82
CA LYS A 137 3.19 16.42 -9.53
C LYS A 137 3.42 14.96 -9.94
N PHE A 138 3.11 14.70 -11.19
CA PHE A 138 3.12 13.39 -11.80
C PHE A 138 4.57 12.98 -12.10
N LEU A 139 5.18 12.30 -11.13
CA LEU A 139 6.55 11.81 -11.22
C LEU A 139 6.53 10.29 -11.25
N LEU A 140 6.61 9.74 -12.45
CA LEU A 140 6.76 8.31 -12.66
C LEU A 140 8.24 7.91 -12.49
N PRO A 141 8.52 6.69 -12.01
CA PRO A 141 9.89 6.22 -11.89
C PRO A 141 10.55 6.07 -13.26
N ALA A 142 11.87 6.31 -13.32
CA ALA A 142 12.67 6.25 -14.54
C ALA A 142 14.11 5.77 -14.25
N GLY A 143 14.25 4.80 -13.34
CA GLY A 143 15.55 4.18 -13.07
C GLY A 143 16.08 3.47 -14.32
N HIS A 144 17.39 3.48 -14.52
CA HIS A 144 18.04 2.99 -15.74
C HIS A 144 17.81 1.49 -15.99
N GLY A 145 17.43 1.12 -17.22
CA GLY A 145 17.27 -0.28 -17.66
C GLY A 145 16.15 -1.04 -16.95
N ARG A 146 15.00 -0.39 -16.72
CA ARG A 146 13.87 -0.95 -15.97
C ARG A 146 12.61 -1.10 -16.82
N GLY A 147 11.80 -2.10 -16.49
CA GLY A 147 10.48 -2.33 -17.06
C GLY A 147 9.43 -2.14 -15.98
N TYR A 148 8.61 -1.12 -16.12
CA TYR A 148 7.60 -0.74 -15.16
C TYR A 148 6.23 -1.27 -15.58
N LEU A 149 5.48 -1.85 -14.65
CA LEU A 149 4.07 -2.16 -14.82
C LEU A 149 3.26 -1.30 -13.86
N LEU A 150 2.25 -0.60 -14.36
CA LEU A 150 1.36 0.22 -13.54
C LEU A 150 -0.09 -0.18 -13.81
N ASP A 151 -0.79 -0.65 -12.78
CA ASP A 151 -2.21 -0.98 -12.87
C ASP A 151 -3.07 0.19 -12.39
N VAL A 152 -3.83 0.78 -13.32
CA VAL A 152 -4.82 1.83 -13.07
C VAL A 152 -6.23 1.36 -13.43
N SER A 153 -6.46 0.05 -13.53
CA SER A 153 -7.77 -0.48 -13.93
C SER A 153 -8.90 -0.10 -12.96
N GLY A 154 -8.61 -0.05 -11.65
CA GLY A 154 -9.56 0.44 -10.63
C GLY A 154 -9.70 1.97 -10.56
N GLU A 155 -8.82 2.73 -11.24
CA GLU A 155 -8.74 4.19 -11.11
C GLU A 155 -9.16 4.94 -12.37
N SER A 156 -8.83 4.38 -13.53
CA SER A 156 -9.00 5.01 -14.84
C SER A 156 -10.45 5.39 -15.14
N ALA A 157 -11.42 4.60 -14.67
CA ALA A 157 -12.85 4.93 -14.80
C ALA A 157 -13.30 6.16 -13.98
N ARG A 158 -12.47 6.66 -13.05
CA ARG A 158 -12.79 7.75 -12.11
C ARG A 158 -12.02 9.03 -12.37
N TRP A 159 -11.20 9.08 -13.43
CA TRP A 159 -10.46 10.28 -13.77
C TRP A 159 -11.43 11.41 -14.15
N GLU A 160 -11.25 12.59 -13.54
CA GLU A 160 -12.08 13.77 -13.83
C GLU A 160 -11.82 14.27 -15.25
N LYS A 161 -10.56 14.14 -15.71
CA LYS A 161 -10.12 14.54 -17.06
C LYS A 161 -9.26 13.43 -17.67
N PRO A 162 -9.88 12.38 -18.22
CA PRO A 162 -9.17 11.20 -18.71
C PRO A 162 -8.09 11.52 -19.74
N GLU A 163 -8.30 12.47 -20.67
CA GLU A 163 -7.28 12.81 -21.67
C GLU A 163 -6.07 13.50 -21.04
N VAL A 164 -6.28 14.35 -20.04
CA VAL A 164 -5.19 15.05 -19.33
C VAL A 164 -4.37 14.04 -18.53
N ALA A 165 -5.03 13.13 -17.80
CA ALA A 165 -4.37 12.06 -17.05
C ALA A 165 -3.57 11.14 -17.99
N ALA A 166 -4.19 10.64 -19.05
CA ALA A 166 -3.57 9.76 -20.04
C ALA A 166 -2.33 10.38 -20.71
N ARG A 167 -2.39 11.67 -21.09
CA ARG A 167 -1.26 12.39 -21.70
C ARG A 167 -0.05 12.52 -20.77
N LYS A 168 -0.24 12.57 -19.45
CA LYS A 168 0.89 12.61 -18.51
C LYS A 168 1.75 11.34 -18.60
N PHE A 169 1.15 10.17 -18.82
CA PHE A 169 1.90 8.92 -19.04
C PHE A 169 2.75 9.00 -20.31
N LEU A 170 2.17 9.44 -21.43
CA LEU A 170 2.93 9.58 -22.69
C LEU A 170 4.02 10.64 -22.61
N GLY A 171 3.80 11.73 -21.87
CA GLY A 171 4.81 12.75 -21.61
C GLY A 171 6.07 12.21 -20.92
N HIS A 172 5.96 11.09 -20.21
CA HIS A 172 7.10 10.43 -19.55
C HIS A 172 7.97 9.58 -20.50
N ALA A 173 7.50 9.31 -21.72
CA ALA A 173 8.17 8.45 -22.69
C ALA A 173 9.61 8.91 -22.99
N GLU A 174 9.85 10.22 -23.10
CA GLU A 174 11.18 10.75 -23.41
C GLU A 174 12.17 10.56 -22.25
N MET A 175 11.71 10.67 -21.00
CA MET A 175 12.53 10.38 -19.83
C MET A 175 12.91 8.89 -19.78
N LEU A 176 11.95 8.01 -20.05
CA LEU A 176 12.17 6.57 -20.15
C LEU A 176 13.16 6.23 -21.27
N ARG A 177 13.06 6.89 -22.43
CA ARG A 177 13.98 6.74 -23.56
C ARG A 177 15.42 7.03 -23.17
N LYS A 178 15.66 8.18 -22.52
CA LYS A 178 16.99 8.58 -22.03
C LYS A 178 17.59 7.59 -21.02
N ARG A 179 16.74 6.85 -20.31
CA ARG A 179 17.13 5.89 -19.26
C ARG A 179 17.12 4.44 -19.74
N GLY A 180 16.72 4.18 -20.99
CA GLY A 180 16.59 2.82 -21.54
C GLY A 180 15.50 2.00 -20.84
N SER A 181 14.46 2.66 -20.33
CA SER A 181 13.39 2.05 -19.55
C SER A 181 12.06 2.09 -20.31
N TYR A 182 11.08 1.33 -19.82
CA TYR A 182 9.78 1.13 -20.45
C TYR A 182 8.68 1.08 -19.40
N LEU A 183 7.48 1.47 -19.78
CA LEU A 183 6.28 1.44 -18.93
C LEU A 183 5.13 0.76 -19.68
N VAL A 184 4.50 -0.21 -19.02
CA VAL A 184 3.22 -0.77 -19.45
C VAL A 184 2.15 -0.35 -18.45
N VAL A 185 1.07 0.26 -18.94
CA VAL A 185 -0.06 0.72 -18.13
C VAL A 185 -1.25 -0.22 -18.37
N VAL A 186 -1.84 -0.75 -17.31
CA VAL A 186 -3.05 -1.58 -17.38
C VAL A 186 -4.26 -0.72 -17.04
N ALA A 187 -5.23 -0.64 -17.95
CA ALA A 187 -6.45 0.14 -17.80
C ALA A 187 -7.70 -0.73 -17.83
N GLY A 188 -8.81 -0.20 -17.29
CA GLY A 188 -10.13 -0.82 -17.41
C GLY A 188 -10.65 -0.76 -18.85
N GLU A 189 -11.69 -1.54 -19.17
CA GLU A 189 -12.23 -1.66 -20.52
C GLU A 189 -12.63 -0.31 -21.15
N HIS A 190 -13.18 0.60 -20.35
CA HIS A 190 -13.58 1.94 -20.81
C HIS A 190 -12.81 3.05 -20.08
N GLY A 191 -11.70 2.72 -19.42
CA GLY A 191 -10.95 3.68 -18.60
C GLY A 191 -9.97 4.54 -19.38
N TRP A 192 -9.60 4.15 -20.61
CA TRP A 192 -8.63 4.88 -21.42
C TRP A 192 -9.30 5.67 -22.56
N PRO A 193 -8.94 6.95 -22.78
CA PRO A 193 -9.54 7.82 -23.80
C PRO A 193 -9.02 7.50 -25.21
N GLU A 194 -9.50 6.40 -25.79
CA GLU A 194 -9.08 5.91 -27.12
C GLU A 194 -9.60 6.74 -28.30
N SER A 195 -10.58 7.61 -28.07
CA SER A 195 -11.08 8.54 -29.09
C SER A 195 -10.04 9.57 -29.53
N ASP A 196 -9.02 9.85 -28.70
CA ASP A 196 -7.88 10.68 -29.06
C ASP A 196 -6.90 9.86 -29.94
N PRO A 197 -6.58 10.29 -31.17
CA PRO A 197 -5.75 9.53 -32.10
C PRO A 197 -4.33 9.25 -31.60
N VAL A 198 -3.77 10.10 -30.73
CA VAL A 198 -2.43 9.90 -30.16
C VAL A 198 -2.50 8.86 -29.04
N LEU A 199 -3.49 8.99 -28.16
CA LEU A 199 -3.68 8.09 -27.02
C LEU A 199 -4.16 6.70 -27.45
N GLY A 200 -4.97 6.60 -28.50
CA GLY A 200 -5.45 5.34 -29.06
C GLY A 200 -4.35 4.53 -29.75
N ARG A 201 -3.33 5.17 -30.33
CA ARG A 201 -2.19 4.47 -30.98
C ARG A 201 -1.34 3.68 -30.01
N THR A 202 -1.35 4.03 -28.72
CA THR A 202 -0.54 3.36 -27.70
C THR A 202 -1.25 2.19 -27.01
N VAL A 203 -2.48 1.86 -27.43
CA VAL A 203 -3.35 0.90 -26.74
C VAL A 203 -3.40 -0.43 -27.46
N VAL A 204 -3.26 -1.50 -26.68
CA VAL A 204 -3.51 -2.88 -27.07
C VAL A 204 -4.77 -3.37 -26.35
N ARG A 205 -5.72 -3.92 -27.10
CA ARG A 205 -7.00 -4.41 -26.55
C ARG A 205 -6.90 -5.89 -26.18
N ALA A 206 -7.03 -6.18 -24.89
CA ALA A 206 -7.13 -7.54 -24.38
C ALA A 206 -8.59 -8.01 -24.42
N VAL A 207 -8.97 -8.72 -25.49
CA VAL A 207 -10.36 -9.17 -25.73
C VAL A 207 -10.62 -10.58 -25.20
N HIS A 208 -9.65 -11.48 -25.36
CA HIS A 208 -9.83 -12.90 -25.06
C HIS A 208 -9.14 -13.27 -23.75
N ALA A 209 -9.83 -14.04 -22.91
CA ALA A 209 -9.25 -14.62 -21.70
C ALA A 209 -8.67 -16.01 -22.02
N PRO A 210 -7.48 -16.35 -21.51
CA PRO A 210 -6.97 -17.72 -21.59
C PRO A 210 -7.88 -18.68 -20.81
N PRO A 211 -8.13 -19.89 -21.31
CA PRO A 211 -8.98 -20.85 -20.63
C PRO A 211 -8.28 -21.40 -19.39
N GLY A 212 -9.02 -21.51 -18.27
CA GLY A 212 -8.45 -21.81 -16.97
C GLY A 212 -7.79 -23.19 -16.87
N ASP A 213 -8.33 -24.20 -17.56
CA ASP A 213 -7.75 -25.55 -17.60
C ASP A 213 -6.33 -25.54 -18.18
N ARG A 214 -6.12 -24.81 -19.28
CA ARG A 214 -4.80 -24.69 -19.92
C ARG A 214 -3.80 -23.96 -19.03
N ILE A 215 -4.25 -22.93 -18.30
CA ILE A 215 -3.40 -22.20 -17.33
C ILE A 215 -2.92 -23.14 -16.24
N ALA A 216 -3.84 -23.88 -15.62
CA ALA A 216 -3.50 -24.81 -14.55
C ALA A 216 -2.53 -25.90 -15.04
N ARG A 217 -2.78 -26.50 -16.22
CA ARG A 217 -1.85 -27.49 -16.83
C ARG A 217 -0.46 -26.91 -17.06
N HIS A 218 -0.36 -25.75 -17.71
CA HIS A 218 0.92 -25.09 -17.97
C HIS A 218 1.67 -24.75 -16.68
N HIS A 219 0.97 -24.25 -15.66
CA HIS A 219 1.59 -23.99 -14.35
C HIS A 219 2.15 -25.27 -13.72
N ILE A 220 1.37 -26.36 -13.74
CA ILE A 220 1.80 -27.65 -13.20
C ILE A 220 3.03 -28.18 -13.95
N GLU A 221 2.99 -28.18 -15.28
CA GLU A 221 4.05 -28.74 -16.12
C GLU A 221 5.35 -27.92 -16.04
N GLN A 222 5.23 -26.59 -16.03
CA GLN A 222 6.36 -25.68 -16.25
C GLN A 222 6.93 -25.08 -14.96
N LEU A 223 6.09 -24.87 -13.93
CA LEU A 223 6.51 -24.29 -12.65
C LEU A 223 6.61 -25.33 -11.55
N PHE A 224 5.79 -26.39 -11.61
CA PHE A 224 5.66 -27.38 -10.54
C PHE A 224 6.01 -28.80 -11.03
N PRO A 225 7.25 -29.04 -11.51
CA PRO A 225 7.63 -30.33 -12.09
C PRO A 225 7.53 -31.49 -11.11
N GLY A 226 7.46 -31.24 -9.80
CA GLY A 226 7.14 -32.26 -8.80
C GLY A 226 5.75 -32.87 -9.00
N VAL A 227 4.76 -32.05 -9.32
CA VAL A 227 3.39 -32.48 -9.61
C VAL A 227 3.33 -33.20 -10.96
N ALA A 228 3.96 -32.62 -11.99
CA ALA A 228 4.00 -33.21 -13.34
C ALA A 228 4.66 -34.60 -13.34
N ARG A 229 5.78 -34.78 -12.61
CA ARG A 229 6.50 -36.07 -12.49
C ARG A 229 5.70 -37.16 -11.80
N ARG A 230 4.71 -36.80 -10.97
CA ARG A 230 3.81 -37.77 -10.35
C ARG A 230 2.73 -38.29 -11.31
N GLY A 231 2.70 -37.80 -12.56
CA GLY A 231 1.77 -38.26 -13.58
C GLY A 231 0.31 -37.86 -13.32
N TRP A 232 0.06 -36.87 -12.46
CA TRP A 232 -1.32 -36.49 -12.07
C TRP A 232 -2.15 -35.92 -13.23
N LEU A 233 -1.47 -35.46 -14.29
CA LEU A 233 -2.08 -34.97 -15.53
C LEU A 233 -1.97 -35.98 -16.70
N GLN A 234 -1.31 -37.12 -16.50
CA GLN A 234 -1.14 -38.12 -17.56
C GLN A 234 -2.31 -39.10 -17.54
N GLU A 235 -2.80 -39.45 -18.72
CA GLU A 235 -3.77 -40.53 -18.92
C GLU A 235 -3.18 -41.82 -18.32
N SER A 236 -3.91 -42.49 -17.43
CA SER A 236 -3.41 -43.70 -16.79
C SER A 236 -3.31 -44.82 -17.83
N VAL A 237 -2.14 -44.99 -18.43
CA VAL A 237 -1.81 -46.16 -19.24
C VAL A 237 -1.69 -47.34 -18.27
N ARG A 238 -2.77 -48.08 -18.05
CA ARG A 238 -2.64 -49.44 -17.52
C ARG A 238 -1.96 -50.28 -18.60
N ASP A 239 -0.81 -50.84 -18.26
CA ASP A 239 -0.07 -51.81 -19.07
C ASP A 239 -1.03 -52.85 -19.67
N VAL A 240 -1.27 -52.74 -20.97
CA VAL A 240 -1.93 -53.77 -21.79
C VAL A 240 -0.92 -54.89 -22.01
N ALA A 241 -0.63 -55.62 -20.94
CA ALA A 241 0.16 -56.84 -20.98
C ALA A 241 -0.30 -57.81 -19.89
N ARG A 242 -1.61 -58.10 -19.83
CA ARG A 242 -2.15 -59.38 -19.36
C ARG A 242 -3.64 -59.50 -19.72
N GLN A 243 -3.85 -60.29 -20.77
CA GLN A 243 -5.01 -61.15 -21.06
C GLN A 243 -6.41 -60.59 -20.73
N GLY A 244 -7.06 -60.12 -21.81
CA GLY A 244 -8.31 -60.68 -22.29
C GLY A 244 -9.51 -60.64 -21.36
N GLU A 245 -10.34 -59.62 -21.53
CA GLU A 245 -11.80 -59.74 -21.57
C GLU A 245 -12.37 -58.43 -22.11
N GLU A 246 -13.28 -58.54 -23.08
CA GLU A 246 -14.09 -57.44 -23.60
C GLU A 246 -14.94 -56.91 -22.45
N SER A 247 -14.50 -55.81 -21.84
CA SER A 247 -15.29 -55.02 -20.91
C SER A 247 -15.21 -53.57 -21.35
N ASP A 248 -16.35 -52.91 -21.25
CA ASP A 248 -16.71 -51.63 -21.85
C ASP A 248 -15.62 -50.55 -21.79
N SER A 249 -15.59 -49.75 -22.85
CA SER A 249 -14.77 -48.55 -23.02
C SER A 249 -15.17 -47.43 -22.04
N GLU A 250 -15.06 -47.66 -20.74
CA GLU A 250 -15.24 -46.64 -19.71
C GLU A 250 -13.99 -45.75 -19.63
N ASP A 251 -14.14 -44.54 -20.18
CA ASP A 251 -13.43 -43.28 -19.88
C ASP A 251 -11.94 -43.38 -19.50
N ARG A 252 -11.07 -43.44 -20.51
CA ARG A 252 -9.65 -43.09 -20.37
C ARG A 252 -9.50 -41.57 -20.19
N ARG A 253 -9.65 -41.06 -18.97
CA ARG A 253 -9.43 -39.63 -18.65
C ARG A 253 -8.24 -39.47 -17.72
N ALA A 254 -7.48 -38.38 -17.86
CA ALA A 254 -6.43 -38.11 -16.90
C ALA A 254 -7.05 -37.93 -15.50
N PRO A 255 -6.35 -38.31 -14.41
CA PRO A 255 -6.95 -38.35 -13.09
C PRO A 255 -7.41 -37.01 -12.50
N LEU A 256 -7.10 -35.88 -13.14
CA LEU A 256 -7.56 -34.53 -12.76
C LEU A 256 -8.31 -33.81 -13.89
N ASP A 257 -8.63 -34.46 -15.01
CA ASP A 257 -9.27 -33.79 -16.16
C ASP A 257 -10.68 -33.26 -15.86
N ASP A 258 -11.39 -33.86 -14.90
CA ASP A 258 -12.69 -33.40 -14.41
C ASP A 258 -12.61 -32.08 -13.62
N LEU A 259 -11.42 -31.74 -13.10
CA LEU A 259 -11.16 -30.54 -12.31
C LEU A 259 -10.72 -29.34 -13.13
N LEU A 260 -10.09 -29.60 -14.26
CA LEU A 260 -9.52 -28.59 -15.14
C LEU A 260 -10.58 -28.21 -16.16
N ARG A 261 -11.39 -27.19 -15.83
CA ARG A 261 -12.42 -26.67 -16.72
C ARG A 261 -11.98 -25.39 -17.43
N ALA A 262 -12.33 -25.28 -18.71
CA ALA A 262 -12.03 -24.10 -19.51
C ALA A 262 -12.72 -22.83 -18.98
N ASP A 263 -13.89 -22.96 -18.37
CA ASP A 263 -14.67 -21.86 -17.77
C ASP A 263 -14.15 -21.39 -16.40
N MET A 264 -13.07 -21.99 -15.89
CA MET A 264 -12.44 -21.54 -14.65
C MET A 264 -11.79 -20.18 -14.83
N HIS A 265 -11.99 -19.29 -13.86
CA HIS A 265 -11.34 -17.97 -13.88
C HIS A 265 -9.81 -18.14 -13.84
N PRO A 266 -9.03 -17.40 -14.65
CA PRO A 266 -7.57 -17.56 -14.72
C PRO A 266 -6.83 -17.51 -13.37
N GLY A 267 -7.29 -16.64 -12.47
CA GLY A 267 -6.74 -16.55 -11.12
C GLY A 267 -6.96 -17.82 -10.28
N ASP A 268 -8.16 -18.40 -10.35
CA ASP A 268 -8.49 -19.64 -9.65
C ASP A 268 -7.64 -20.81 -10.18
N ALA A 269 -7.41 -20.86 -11.50
CA ALA A 269 -6.56 -21.88 -12.12
C ALA A 269 -5.11 -21.83 -11.65
N ALA A 270 -4.54 -20.63 -11.53
CA ALA A 270 -3.18 -20.45 -11.02
C ALA A 270 -3.07 -20.80 -9.52
N VAL A 271 -4.10 -20.48 -8.72
CA VAL A 271 -4.19 -20.87 -7.30
C VAL A 271 -4.28 -22.39 -7.17
N LEU A 272 -5.12 -23.03 -7.97
CA LEU A 272 -5.27 -24.48 -8.01
C LEU A 272 -3.93 -25.18 -8.27
N ALA A 273 -3.19 -24.76 -9.30
CA ALA A 273 -1.89 -25.35 -9.61
C ALA A 273 -0.89 -25.21 -8.45
N ARG A 274 -0.92 -24.09 -7.72
CA ARG A 274 -0.06 -23.85 -6.57
C ARG A 274 -0.41 -24.74 -5.39
N GLU A 275 -1.69 -24.93 -5.10
CA GLU A 275 -2.13 -25.84 -4.02
C GLU A 275 -1.78 -27.30 -4.33
N LEU A 276 -1.94 -27.73 -5.59
CA LEU A 276 -1.48 -29.05 -6.04
C LEU A 276 0.02 -29.24 -5.82
N ASN A 277 0.83 -28.22 -6.08
CA ASN A 277 2.26 -28.24 -5.77
C ASN A 277 2.54 -28.40 -4.27
N ARG A 278 1.84 -27.63 -3.43
CA ARG A 278 1.99 -27.69 -1.97
C ARG A 278 1.69 -29.10 -1.43
N ILE A 279 0.66 -29.75 -1.93
CA ILE A 279 0.31 -31.13 -1.57
C ILE A 279 1.42 -32.09 -2.00
N SER A 280 1.89 -31.96 -3.25
CA SER A 280 2.98 -32.78 -3.78
C SER A 280 4.28 -32.63 -2.96
N GLU A 281 4.65 -31.41 -2.59
CA GLU A 281 5.83 -31.13 -1.74
C GLU A 281 5.69 -31.72 -0.33
N SER A 282 4.46 -31.72 0.20
CA SER A 282 4.15 -32.29 1.52
C SER A 282 4.05 -33.83 1.50
N GLY A 283 4.35 -34.47 0.38
CA GLY A 283 4.27 -35.93 0.24
C GLY A 283 2.85 -36.47 -0.01
N GLY A 284 1.85 -35.62 -0.18
CA GLY A 284 0.45 -36.01 -0.38
C GLY A 284 0.24 -36.83 -1.66
N THR A 285 -0.80 -37.65 -1.68
CA THR A 285 -1.15 -38.54 -2.79
C THR A 285 -2.01 -37.84 -3.86
N LEU A 286 -2.14 -38.46 -5.04
CA LEU A 286 -3.11 -38.03 -6.06
C LEU A 286 -4.53 -38.02 -5.50
N LYS A 287 -4.84 -38.98 -4.61
CA LYS A 287 -6.11 -39.00 -3.88
C LYS A 287 -6.23 -37.76 -3.00
N ASP A 288 -5.21 -37.38 -2.23
CA ASP A 288 -5.24 -36.15 -1.40
C ASP A 288 -5.36 -34.86 -2.23
N ALA A 289 -4.77 -34.85 -3.43
CA ALA A 289 -4.83 -33.74 -4.36
C ALA A 289 -6.20 -33.61 -5.04
N ARG A 290 -6.68 -34.72 -5.62
CA ARG A 290 -8.03 -34.81 -6.20
C ARG A 290 -9.08 -34.57 -5.13
N ASP A 291 -8.87 -35.11 -3.94
CA ASP A 291 -9.65 -34.82 -2.76
C ASP A 291 -9.62 -33.31 -2.48
N LEU A 292 -8.50 -32.64 -2.26
CA LEU A 292 -8.52 -31.20 -1.94
C LEU A 292 -9.29 -30.36 -2.97
N VAL A 293 -9.11 -30.68 -4.26
CA VAL A 293 -9.64 -29.87 -5.37
C VAL A 293 -11.11 -30.19 -5.69
N LEU A 294 -11.49 -31.47 -5.80
CA LEU A 294 -12.91 -31.86 -5.94
C LEU A 294 -13.66 -31.61 -4.64
N ARG A 295 -13.02 -31.81 -3.47
CA ARG A 295 -13.68 -31.60 -2.17
C ARG A 295 -14.22 -30.20 -2.07
N TRP A 296 -13.58 -29.11 -2.45
CA TRP A 296 -14.27 -27.83 -2.21
C TRP A 296 -15.53 -27.65 -3.03
N ARG A 297 -15.52 -27.88 -4.34
CA ARG A 297 -16.73 -27.70 -5.15
C ARG A 297 -17.76 -28.81 -4.91
N GLU A 298 -17.35 -30.07 -4.88
CA GLU A 298 -18.27 -31.20 -4.64
C GLU A 298 -18.68 -31.30 -3.18
N ARG A 299 -17.81 -31.10 -2.18
CA ARG A 299 -18.21 -31.11 -0.76
C ARG A 299 -19.07 -29.91 -0.44
N VAL A 300 -18.78 -28.71 -0.95
CA VAL A 300 -19.71 -27.59 -0.79
C VAL A 300 -21.03 -27.92 -1.50
N GLY A 301 -20.99 -28.39 -2.75
CA GLY A 301 -22.20 -28.80 -3.48
C GLY A 301 -23.00 -29.92 -2.80
N ASN A 302 -22.32 -30.91 -2.23
CA ASN A 302 -22.92 -32.05 -1.53
C ASN A 302 -23.48 -31.61 -0.19
N VAL A 303 -22.73 -30.84 0.61
CA VAL A 303 -23.23 -30.27 1.87
C VAL A 303 -24.44 -29.39 1.61
N PHE A 304 -24.44 -28.56 0.56
CA PHE A 304 -25.60 -27.73 0.21
C PHE A 304 -26.82 -28.51 -0.29
N ARG A 305 -26.59 -29.67 -0.93
CA ARG A 305 -27.63 -30.60 -1.36
C ARG A 305 -28.21 -31.38 -0.17
N GLU A 306 -27.35 -31.88 0.70
CA GLU A 306 -27.71 -32.58 1.93
C GLU A 306 -28.41 -31.66 2.95
N THR A 307 -28.08 -30.37 2.94
CA THR A 307 -28.72 -29.35 3.77
C THR A 307 -29.78 -28.54 3.03
N GLN A 308 -30.20 -28.97 1.83
CA GLN A 308 -31.12 -28.20 0.99
C GLN A 308 -32.44 -27.89 1.69
N ASP A 309 -32.96 -28.87 2.42
CA ASP A 309 -34.23 -28.77 3.12
C ASP A 309 -34.07 -28.33 4.59
N SER A 310 -32.86 -27.94 5.01
CA SER A 310 -32.52 -27.60 6.39
C SER A 310 -31.83 -26.23 6.47
N ALA A 311 -32.64 -25.17 6.61
CA ALA A 311 -32.14 -23.82 6.89
C ALA A 311 -31.28 -23.79 8.17
N ASP A 312 -31.64 -24.63 9.14
CA ASP A 312 -30.91 -24.88 10.39
C ASP A 312 -29.46 -25.34 10.17
N ASP A 313 -29.22 -26.30 9.29
CA ASP A 313 -27.89 -26.84 9.04
C ASP A 313 -27.05 -25.88 8.17
N ARG A 314 -27.69 -25.14 7.25
CA ARG A 314 -27.03 -24.07 6.49
C ARG A 314 -26.57 -22.92 7.40
N ALA A 315 -27.42 -22.51 8.33
CA ALA A 315 -27.04 -21.52 9.34
C ALA A 315 -25.95 -22.04 10.27
N LEU A 316 -25.99 -23.34 10.64
CA LEU A 316 -24.96 -23.98 11.44
C LEU A 316 -23.59 -23.98 10.73
N LEU A 317 -23.56 -24.27 9.44
CA LEU A 317 -22.33 -24.20 8.62
C LEU A 317 -21.72 -22.79 8.63
N LEU A 318 -22.52 -21.76 8.36
CA LEU A 318 -22.05 -20.37 8.38
C LEU A 318 -21.53 -19.96 9.76
N ALA A 319 -22.26 -20.31 10.82
CA ALA A 319 -21.84 -20.02 12.19
C ALA A 319 -20.55 -20.78 12.57
N ALA A 320 -20.41 -22.04 12.17
CA ALA A 320 -19.20 -22.83 12.41
C ALA A 320 -17.97 -22.19 11.77
N ILE A 321 -18.13 -21.62 10.57
CA ILE A 321 -17.06 -20.91 9.86
C ILE A 321 -16.67 -19.63 10.59
N MET A 322 -17.63 -18.77 10.92
CA MET A 322 -17.34 -17.48 11.57
C MET A 322 -16.83 -17.64 13.01
N LEU A 323 -17.26 -18.70 13.70
CA LEU A 323 -16.93 -19.00 15.09
C LEU A 323 -15.95 -20.17 15.22
N GLU A 324 -15.15 -20.48 14.20
CA GLU A 324 -14.17 -21.55 14.27
C GLU A 324 -13.31 -21.41 15.55
N GLY A 325 -13.11 -22.49 16.29
CA GLY A 325 -12.42 -22.53 17.57
C GLY A 325 -13.30 -22.33 18.81
N HIS A 326 -14.60 -22.03 18.64
CA HIS A 326 -15.58 -21.95 19.73
C HIS A 326 -16.24 -23.31 20.01
N SER A 327 -16.98 -23.39 21.12
CA SER A 327 -17.71 -24.60 21.48
C SER A 327 -18.89 -24.87 20.54
N PRO A 328 -19.29 -26.14 20.35
CA PRO A 328 -20.49 -26.48 19.58
C PRO A 328 -21.73 -25.68 19.99
N ALA A 329 -21.94 -25.45 21.29
CA ALA A 329 -23.09 -24.72 21.80
C ALA A 329 -23.10 -23.24 21.37
N GLU A 330 -21.94 -22.58 21.39
CA GLU A 330 -21.78 -21.20 20.90
C GLU A 330 -22.00 -21.11 19.40
N VAL A 331 -21.51 -22.09 18.64
CA VAL A 331 -21.75 -22.20 17.19
C VAL A 331 -23.24 -22.34 16.89
N LEU A 332 -23.96 -23.19 17.62
CA LEU A 332 -25.42 -23.33 17.47
C LEU A 332 -26.17 -22.04 17.84
N ALA A 333 -25.72 -21.32 18.87
CA ALA A 333 -26.30 -20.03 19.25
C ALA A 333 -26.08 -18.98 18.14
N GLY A 334 -24.90 -18.95 17.51
CA GLY A 334 -24.62 -18.11 16.34
C GLY A 334 -25.51 -18.44 15.14
N ALA A 335 -25.80 -19.73 14.91
CA ALA A 335 -26.70 -20.18 13.85
C ALA A 335 -28.16 -19.73 14.08
N ARG A 336 -28.65 -19.86 15.32
CA ARG A 336 -29.99 -19.38 15.70
C ARG A 336 -30.13 -17.87 15.56
N LEU A 337 -29.06 -17.14 15.89
CA LEU A 337 -29.01 -15.68 15.69
C LEU A 337 -29.22 -15.32 14.21
N LEU A 338 -28.61 -16.05 13.27
CA LEU A 338 -28.80 -15.82 11.83
C LEU A 338 -30.24 -16.05 11.38
N LEU A 339 -30.91 -17.06 11.93
CA LEU A 339 -32.29 -17.40 11.58
C LEU A 339 -33.34 -16.51 12.28
N GLY A 340 -32.94 -15.67 13.24
CA GLY A 340 -33.86 -14.88 14.05
C GLY A 340 -34.66 -15.71 15.08
N ASP A 341 -34.23 -16.95 15.33
CA ASP A 341 -34.89 -17.90 16.24
C ASP A 341 -34.59 -17.54 17.71
N GLN A 342 -35.37 -16.61 18.28
CA GLN A 342 -35.29 -16.25 19.71
C GLN A 342 -36.10 -17.17 20.64
N LYS A 343 -36.93 -18.08 20.09
CA LYS A 343 -37.75 -18.99 20.90
C LYS A 343 -37.00 -20.27 21.21
N THR A 344 -37.05 -20.69 22.48
CA THR A 344 -36.67 -22.04 22.89
C THR A 344 -37.56 -23.05 22.17
N ARG A 345 -36.93 -23.94 21.38
CA ARG A 345 -37.62 -25.11 20.81
C ARG A 345 -38.20 -25.95 21.95
N GLY A 346 -39.32 -26.62 21.70
CA GLY A 346 -39.89 -27.54 22.69
C GLY A 346 -38.87 -28.63 23.03
N ILE A 347 -38.83 -29.08 24.29
CA ILE A 347 -37.92 -30.16 24.72
C ILE A 347 -38.06 -31.39 23.81
N ARG A 348 -39.28 -31.67 23.35
CA ARG A 348 -39.55 -32.74 22.38
C ARG A 348 -38.74 -32.56 21.10
N ASP A 349 -38.76 -31.39 20.48
CA ASP A 349 -38.03 -31.09 19.23
C ASP A 349 -36.50 -31.16 19.43
N ILE A 350 -36.02 -30.80 20.62
CA ILE A 350 -34.60 -30.90 20.98
C ILE A 350 -34.16 -32.37 21.12
N LEU A 351 -35.02 -33.22 21.68
CA LEU A 351 -34.72 -34.63 21.94
C LEU A 351 -35.03 -35.56 20.75
N THR A 352 -35.83 -35.12 19.76
CA THR A 352 -36.20 -35.94 18.59
C THR A 352 -35.36 -35.69 17.33
N GLY A 353 -34.35 -34.81 17.39
CA GLY A 353 -33.46 -34.50 16.27
C GLY A 353 -32.09 -35.19 16.34
N ARG A 354 -31.29 -35.06 15.27
CA ARG A 354 -29.87 -35.42 15.28
C ARG A 354 -29.13 -34.58 16.33
N ASP A 355 -28.22 -35.20 17.08
CA ASP A 355 -27.41 -34.47 18.04
C ASP A 355 -26.48 -33.45 17.34
N LEU A 356 -26.00 -32.47 18.10
CA LEU A 356 -25.24 -31.35 17.56
C LEU A 356 -23.89 -31.77 16.95
N VAL A 357 -23.25 -32.81 17.47
CA VAL A 357 -21.97 -33.30 16.92
C VAL A 357 -22.23 -33.92 15.56
N THR A 358 -23.24 -34.80 15.44
CA THR A 358 -23.64 -35.38 14.16
C THR A 358 -24.03 -34.31 13.14
N ARG A 359 -24.70 -33.22 13.56
CA ARG A 359 -25.03 -32.10 12.67
C ARG A 359 -23.80 -31.29 12.22
N LEU A 360 -22.85 -31.05 13.13
CA LEU A 360 -21.58 -30.39 12.80
C LEU A 360 -20.74 -31.23 11.83
N GLU A 361 -20.67 -32.54 12.05
CA GLU A 361 -19.98 -33.47 11.16
C GLU A 361 -20.64 -33.53 9.77
N ALA A 362 -21.97 -33.46 9.70
CA ALA A 362 -22.70 -33.37 8.42
C ALA A 362 -22.30 -32.13 7.61
N VAL A 363 -22.07 -30.99 8.28
CA VAL A 363 -21.54 -29.77 7.63
C VAL A 363 -20.00 -29.74 7.55
N GLN A 364 -19.35 -30.88 7.81
CA GLN A 364 -17.91 -31.11 7.70
C GLN A 364 -17.07 -30.38 8.75
N ALA A 365 -17.70 -29.89 9.83
CA ALA A 365 -17.01 -29.29 10.95
C ALA A 365 -16.65 -30.37 11.97
N LYS A 366 -15.37 -30.48 12.36
CA LYS A 366 -14.95 -31.41 13.40
C LYS A 366 -15.06 -30.75 14.77
N SER A 367 -15.51 -31.50 15.77
CA SER A 367 -15.47 -31.10 17.17
C SER A 367 -14.28 -31.77 17.85
N ASP A 368 -13.11 -31.13 17.83
CA ASP A 368 -11.91 -31.62 18.54
C ASP A 368 -11.85 -30.98 19.93
N GLY A 369 -11.86 -31.81 20.98
CA GLY A 369 -11.67 -31.33 22.36
C GLY A 369 -12.59 -30.18 22.80
N GLN A 370 -13.89 -30.27 22.50
CA GLN A 370 -14.92 -29.23 22.76
C GLN A 370 -14.88 -27.99 21.85
N ARG A 371 -14.09 -27.99 20.76
CA ARG A 371 -14.01 -26.85 19.83
C ARG A 371 -14.28 -27.26 18.40
N VAL A 372 -15.03 -26.43 17.69
CA VAL A 372 -15.33 -26.62 16.28
C VAL A 372 -14.12 -26.18 15.43
N SER A 373 -13.71 -27.00 14.48
CA SER A 373 -12.51 -26.75 13.67
C SER A 373 -12.65 -27.24 12.22
N PHE A 374 -12.09 -26.44 11.30
CA PHE A 374 -11.86 -26.77 9.91
C PHE A 374 -10.37 -26.89 9.59
N SER A 375 -9.50 -27.07 10.60
CA SER A 375 -8.05 -27.22 10.40
C SER A 375 -7.67 -28.37 9.45
N HIS A 376 -8.50 -29.43 9.43
CA HIS A 376 -8.36 -30.56 8.51
C HIS A 376 -8.80 -30.25 7.07
N LEU A 377 -9.35 -29.05 6.82
CA LEU A 377 -9.96 -28.57 5.58
C LEU A 377 -9.52 -27.13 5.24
N PRO A 378 -8.23 -26.90 4.94
CA PRO A 378 -7.72 -25.56 4.65
C PRO A 378 -8.39 -24.96 3.40
N GLY A 379 -8.91 -23.74 3.52
CA GLY A 379 -9.60 -23.03 2.42
C GLY A 379 -11.10 -23.35 2.28
N TYR A 380 -11.61 -24.38 2.95
CA TYR A 380 -13.05 -24.69 2.98
C TYR A 380 -13.91 -23.52 3.46
N PRO A 381 -13.57 -22.81 4.55
CA PRO A 381 -14.38 -21.69 5.02
C PRO A 381 -14.58 -20.60 3.97
N ALA A 382 -13.50 -20.23 3.26
CA ALA A 382 -13.57 -19.24 2.19
C ALA A 382 -14.41 -19.73 1.00
N ALA A 383 -14.24 -21.01 0.59
CA ALA A 383 -15.01 -21.60 -0.50
C ALA A 383 -16.52 -21.66 -0.20
N VAL A 384 -16.90 -22.02 1.02
CA VAL A 384 -18.30 -22.03 1.47
C VAL A 384 -18.88 -20.62 1.46
N LEU A 385 -18.16 -19.63 2.02
CA LEU A 385 -18.62 -18.24 2.01
C LEU A 385 -18.81 -17.71 0.59
N ARG A 386 -17.88 -18.03 -0.31
CA ARG A 386 -17.97 -17.69 -1.74
C ARG A 386 -19.22 -18.29 -2.38
N HIS A 387 -19.50 -19.56 -2.09
CA HIS A 387 -20.70 -20.24 -2.60
C HIS A 387 -21.99 -19.62 -2.07
N PHE A 388 -22.08 -19.36 -0.76
CA PHE A 388 -23.21 -18.64 -0.16
C PHE A 388 -23.40 -17.28 -0.81
N TRP A 389 -22.31 -16.54 -1.00
CA TRP A 389 -22.34 -15.21 -1.57
C TRP A 389 -22.87 -15.22 -3.01
N ARG A 390 -22.38 -16.13 -3.87
CA ARG A 390 -22.80 -16.22 -5.27
C ARG A 390 -24.20 -16.77 -5.46
N GLN A 391 -24.56 -17.82 -4.73
CA GLN A 391 -25.79 -18.58 -4.97
C GLN A 391 -27.00 -18.03 -4.21
N LEU A 392 -26.77 -17.33 -3.10
CA LEU A 392 -27.82 -16.79 -2.26
C LEU A 392 -27.62 -15.26 -2.14
N SER A 393 -27.71 -14.56 -3.26
CA SER A 393 -27.53 -13.09 -3.30
C SER A 393 -28.50 -12.36 -2.37
N ASP A 394 -29.74 -12.86 -2.25
CA ASP A 394 -30.80 -12.21 -1.49
C ASP A 394 -30.55 -12.19 0.02
N ILE A 395 -29.72 -13.11 0.53
CA ILE A 395 -29.38 -13.17 1.96
C ILE A 395 -28.18 -12.29 2.32
N GLN A 396 -27.45 -11.72 1.34
CA GLN A 396 -26.22 -10.97 1.61
C GLN A 396 -26.42 -9.81 2.60
N PRO A 397 -27.49 -8.98 2.50
CA PRO A 397 -27.73 -7.92 3.49
C PRO A 397 -27.97 -8.48 4.90
N SER A 398 -28.76 -9.58 4.99
CA SER A 398 -29.04 -10.27 6.25
C SER A 398 -27.78 -10.91 6.84
N LEU A 399 -26.89 -11.45 6.01
CA LEU A 399 -25.62 -12.03 6.43
C LEU A 399 -24.69 -10.96 7.00
N ILE A 400 -24.56 -9.81 6.34
CA ILE A 400 -23.78 -8.67 6.85
C ILE A 400 -24.36 -8.22 8.20
N GLN A 401 -25.68 -8.08 8.31
CA GLN A 401 -26.34 -7.68 9.55
C GLN A 401 -26.13 -8.70 10.67
N TRP A 402 -26.20 -9.99 10.35
CA TRP A 402 -25.90 -11.07 11.28
C TRP A 402 -24.46 -11.02 11.75
N VAL A 403 -23.48 -10.81 10.85
CA VAL A 403 -22.06 -10.66 11.26
C VAL A 403 -21.90 -9.48 12.20
N LYS A 404 -22.54 -8.34 11.94
CA LYS A 404 -22.53 -7.17 12.84
C LYS A 404 -23.05 -7.52 14.23
N GLN A 405 -24.12 -8.29 14.34
CA GLN A 405 -24.67 -8.74 15.62
C GLN A 405 -23.76 -9.77 16.30
N LEU A 406 -23.23 -10.72 15.54
CA LEU A 406 -22.34 -11.79 16.02
C LEU A 406 -21.08 -11.20 16.67
N THR A 407 -20.57 -10.12 16.10
CA THR A 407 -19.31 -9.46 16.49
C THR A 407 -19.52 -8.16 17.27
N ALA A 408 -20.77 -7.85 17.66
CA ALA A 408 -21.05 -6.73 18.54
C ALA A 408 -20.31 -6.88 19.89
N PRO A 409 -20.15 -5.80 20.68
CA PRO A 409 -19.54 -5.90 22.02
C PRO A 409 -20.23 -6.97 22.86
N LYS A 410 -19.43 -7.90 23.43
CA LYS A 410 -19.90 -9.09 24.18
C LYS A 410 -20.68 -10.12 23.34
N GLY A 411 -20.73 -9.95 22.02
CA GLY A 411 -21.24 -10.96 21.09
C GLY A 411 -20.33 -12.20 21.04
N ILE A 412 -20.90 -13.33 20.64
CA ILE A 412 -20.22 -14.63 20.63
C ILE A 412 -18.96 -14.61 19.75
N GLY A 413 -18.98 -13.84 18.66
CA GLY A 413 -17.85 -13.68 17.74
C GLY A 413 -16.89 -12.54 18.06
N ALA A 414 -17.07 -11.80 19.17
CA ALA A 414 -16.26 -10.63 19.48
C ALA A 414 -14.75 -10.95 19.57
N GLY A 415 -14.40 -12.13 20.10
CA GLY A 415 -13.01 -12.61 20.18
C GLY A 415 -12.40 -13.07 18.84
N ARG A 416 -13.20 -13.16 17.76
CA ARG A 416 -12.77 -13.62 16.43
C ARG A 416 -12.78 -12.53 15.37
N ILE A 417 -13.04 -11.28 15.76
CA ILE A 417 -13.09 -10.14 14.83
C ILE A 417 -11.89 -10.12 13.86
N PRO A 418 -10.62 -10.33 14.30
CA PRO A 418 -9.49 -10.33 13.37
C PRO A 418 -9.58 -11.40 12.27
N GLN A 419 -10.07 -12.60 12.58
CA GLN A 419 -10.13 -13.69 11.59
C GLN A 419 -11.37 -13.58 10.71
N ILE A 420 -12.48 -13.09 11.25
CA ILE A 420 -13.66 -12.74 10.46
C ILE A 420 -13.29 -11.60 9.47
N ALA A 421 -12.50 -10.61 9.91
CA ALA A 421 -11.99 -9.55 9.04
C ALA A 421 -11.17 -10.11 7.86
N ASP A 422 -10.30 -11.10 8.09
CA ASP A 422 -9.54 -11.75 7.02
C ASP A 422 -10.44 -12.49 6.02
N LEU A 423 -11.45 -13.20 6.50
CA LEU A 423 -12.41 -13.93 5.67
C LEU A 423 -13.24 -12.96 4.81
N LEU A 424 -13.74 -11.87 5.40
CA LEU A 424 -14.52 -10.86 4.67
C LEU A 424 -13.67 -10.07 3.68
N ALA A 425 -12.41 -9.76 4.02
CA ALA A 425 -11.48 -9.12 3.09
C ALA A 425 -11.17 -10.04 1.90
N GLN A 426 -10.97 -11.33 2.15
CA GLN A 426 -10.77 -12.33 1.11
C GLN A 426 -12.00 -12.44 0.21
N LEU A 427 -13.20 -12.56 0.81
CA LEU A 427 -14.46 -12.61 0.07
C LEU A 427 -14.64 -11.37 -0.81
N ALA A 428 -14.36 -10.18 -0.27
CA ALA A 428 -14.47 -8.93 -1.03
C ALA A 428 -13.56 -8.90 -2.26
N VAL A 429 -12.29 -9.27 -2.10
CA VAL A 429 -11.31 -9.30 -3.19
C VAL A 429 -11.65 -10.36 -4.23
N GLU A 430 -11.97 -11.58 -3.80
CA GLU A 430 -12.28 -12.69 -4.70
C GLU A 430 -13.57 -12.49 -5.50
N GLU A 431 -14.58 -11.86 -4.89
CA GLU A 431 -15.86 -11.57 -5.53
C GLU A 431 -15.92 -10.18 -6.18
N SER A 432 -14.85 -9.39 -6.09
CA SER A 432 -14.81 -8.00 -6.55
C SER A 432 -15.99 -7.17 -6.01
N ASP A 433 -16.33 -7.36 -4.73
CA ASP A 433 -17.52 -6.81 -4.08
C ASP A 433 -17.17 -6.13 -2.75
N LEU A 434 -17.61 -4.88 -2.57
CA LEU A 434 -17.29 -4.09 -1.38
C LEU A 434 -18.31 -4.23 -0.25
N ARG A 435 -19.47 -4.85 -0.48
CA ARG A 435 -20.50 -5.03 0.56
C ARG A 435 -20.02 -5.77 1.82
N PRO A 436 -19.10 -6.75 1.76
CA PRO A 436 -18.52 -7.34 2.98
C PRO A 436 -17.86 -6.30 3.92
N LEU A 437 -17.43 -5.15 3.40
CA LEU A 437 -16.80 -4.08 4.19
C LEU A 437 -17.81 -3.23 4.96
N ASP A 438 -19.12 -3.44 4.78
CA ASP A 438 -20.17 -2.70 5.49
C ASP A 438 -20.19 -3.02 6.99
N VAL A 439 -19.54 -4.09 7.44
CA VAL A 439 -19.32 -4.40 8.86
C VAL A 439 -18.35 -3.41 9.52
N ALA A 440 -17.42 -2.84 8.75
CA ALA A 440 -16.33 -2.02 9.30
C ALA A 440 -16.86 -0.78 10.05
N GLN A 441 -17.96 -0.19 9.59
CA GLN A 441 -18.56 0.98 10.24
C GLN A 441 -19.11 0.65 11.64
N SER A 442 -19.69 -0.55 11.80
CA SER A 442 -20.18 -1.03 13.09
C SER A 442 -19.01 -1.39 14.02
N TRP A 443 -17.96 -2.02 13.47
CA TRP A 443 -16.75 -2.38 14.21
C TRP A 443 -15.95 -1.18 14.70
N ALA A 444 -15.83 -0.12 13.90
CA ALA A 444 -15.16 1.11 14.31
C ALA A 444 -15.75 1.67 15.62
N ALA A 445 -17.07 1.56 15.79
CA ALA A 445 -17.79 2.02 16.98
C ALA A 445 -17.84 1.00 18.14
N ALA A 446 -17.30 -0.21 17.96
CA ALA A 446 -17.43 -1.33 18.91
C ALA A 446 -16.27 -1.45 19.93
N GLY A 447 -15.42 -0.42 20.05
CA GLY A 447 -14.23 -0.42 20.92
C GLY A 447 -12.98 -1.00 20.23
N ASP A 448 -11.90 -1.17 20.99
CA ASP A 448 -10.55 -1.43 20.45
C ASP A 448 -10.46 -2.67 19.55
N ALA A 449 -11.04 -3.81 19.97
CA ALA A 449 -11.03 -5.03 19.16
C ALA A 449 -11.81 -4.88 17.84
N GLY A 450 -12.89 -4.09 17.86
CA GLY A 450 -13.64 -3.73 16.66
C GLY A 450 -12.83 -2.80 15.75
N GLN A 451 -12.19 -1.78 16.32
CA GLN A 451 -11.33 -0.86 15.57
C GLN A 451 -10.15 -1.58 14.91
N ASP A 452 -9.52 -2.53 15.60
CA ASP A 452 -8.47 -3.39 15.04
C ASP A 452 -9.01 -4.21 13.85
N GLY A 453 -10.15 -4.88 14.01
CA GLY A 453 -10.80 -5.62 12.94
C GLY A 453 -11.16 -4.78 11.72
N ALA A 454 -11.75 -3.59 11.95
CA ALA A 454 -12.08 -2.65 10.89
C ALA A 454 -10.82 -2.18 10.15
N SER A 455 -9.78 -1.85 10.90
CA SER A 455 -8.50 -1.41 10.34
C SER A 455 -7.86 -2.51 9.50
N ARG A 456 -7.85 -3.75 10.00
CA ARG A 456 -7.30 -4.91 9.30
C ARG A 456 -8.03 -5.23 8.00
N LEU A 457 -9.37 -5.22 8.04
CA LEU A 457 -10.23 -5.40 6.88
C LEU A 457 -9.96 -4.34 5.80
N LEU A 458 -10.00 -3.06 6.20
CA LEU A 458 -9.82 -1.94 5.26
C LEU A 458 -8.38 -1.88 4.72
N ALA A 459 -7.35 -2.12 5.55
CA ALA A 459 -5.95 -2.11 5.13
C ALA A 459 -5.66 -3.18 4.07
N ARG A 460 -6.27 -4.37 4.19
CA ARG A 460 -6.10 -5.44 3.19
C ARG A 460 -6.74 -5.09 1.86
N VAL A 461 -7.97 -4.58 1.86
CA VAL A 461 -8.70 -4.27 0.62
C VAL A 461 -8.20 -2.97 -0.02
N ALA A 462 -7.71 -2.00 0.76
CA ALA A 462 -7.12 -0.75 0.24
C ALA A 462 -5.89 -0.95 -0.66
N ARG A 463 -5.21 -2.10 -0.52
CA ARG A 463 -4.04 -2.49 -1.30
C ARG A 463 -4.39 -3.27 -2.57
N ASP A 464 -5.65 -3.67 -2.74
CA ASP A 464 -6.11 -4.36 -3.94
C ASP A 464 -6.11 -3.41 -5.16
N PRO A 465 -5.59 -3.81 -6.33
CA PRO A 465 -5.55 -2.93 -7.51
C PRO A 465 -6.94 -2.50 -8.03
N ALA A 466 -7.96 -3.35 -7.92
CA ALA A 466 -9.28 -3.09 -8.46
C ALA A 466 -10.18 -2.36 -7.45
N LEU A 467 -10.22 -2.86 -6.21
CA LEU A 467 -11.10 -2.35 -5.15
C LEU A 467 -10.45 -1.26 -4.28
N GLY A 468 -9.12 -1.23 -4.22
CA GLY A 468 -8.36 -0.33 -3.36
C GLY A 468 -8.71 1.15 -3.52
N PRO A 469 -8.89 1.69 -4.74
CA PRO A 469 -9.23 3.12 -4.91
C PRO A 469 -10.49 3.54 -4.16
N GLU A 470 -11.52 2.68 -4.09
CA GLU A 470 -12.74 2.96 -3.35
C GLU A 470 -12.54 2.92 -1.85
N VAL A 471 -11.80 1.93 -1.35
CA VAL A 471 -11.49 1.83 0.08
C VAL A 471 -10.60 2.98 0.52
N ARG A 472 -9.62 3.41 -0.28
CA ARG A 472 -8.78 4.58 0.03
C ARG A 472 -9.59 5.88 0.03
N THR A 473 -10.59 6.00 -0.85
CA THR A 473 -11.56 7.12 -0.82
C THR A 473 -12.40 7.09 0.46
N LYS A 474 -12.89 5.90 0.85
CA LYS A 474 -13.64 5.71 2.11
C LYS A 474 -12.80 6.06 3.34
N LEU A 475 -11.53 5.64 3.39
CA LEU A 475 -10.60 5.99 4.47
C LEU A 475 -10.38 7.50 4.57
N ARG A 476 -10.20 8.19 3.43
CA ARG A 476 -10.07 9.65 3.39
C ARG A 476 -11.33 10.35 3.91
N SER A 477 -12.52 9.86 3.53
CA SER A 477 -13.79 10.35 4.05
C SER A 477 -13.92 10.13 5.56
N TRP A 478 -13.52 8.94 6.06
CA TRP A 478 -13.52 8.62 7.49
C TRP A 478 -12.58 9.51 8.30
N ALA A 479 -11.39 9.80 7.77
CA ALA A 479 -10.45 10.71 8.39
C ALA A 479 -10.99 12.15 8.48
N GLY A 480 -11.66 12.61 7.41
CA GLY A 480 -12.08 14.00 7.29
C GLY A 480 -13.46 14.35 7.84
N GLN A 481 -14.43 13.44 7.77
CA GLN A 481 -15.84 13.71 8.10
C GLN A 481 -16.43 12.64 9.03
N GLY A 482 -15.61 11.67 9.47
CA GLY A 482 -16.04 10.58 10.33
C GLY A 482 -16.16 10.95 11.80
N SER A 483 -16.86 10.08 12.53
CA SER A 483 -16.81 10.05 14.00
C SER A 483 -15.37 9.85 14.50
N LEU A 484 -15.13 10.11 15.78
CA LEU A 484 -13.84 9.82 16.43
C LEU A 484 -13.35 8.40 16.10
N ALA A 485 -14.24 7.42 16.27
CA ALA A 485 -13.99 6.02 15.93
C ALA A 485 -13.52 5.80 14.48
N ASN A 486 -14.17 6.42 13.51
CA ASN A 486 -13.80 6.31 12.10
C ASN A 486 -12.44 6.96 11.81
N ALA A 487 -12.17 8.11 12.42
CA ALA A 487 -10.88 8.80 12.30
C ALA A 487 -9.75 7.98 12.94
N THR A 488 -9.99 7.34 14.09
CA THR A 488 -9.04 6.42 14.72
C THR A 488 -8.73 5.25 13.79
N VAL A 489 -9.74 4.58 13.23
CA VAL A 489 -9.52 3.48 12.27
C VAL A 489 -8.75 3.96 11.05
N ALA A 490 -9.08 5.12 10.49
CA ALA A 490 -8.37 5.66 9.33
C ALA A 490 -6.89 5.94 9.65
N ALA A 491 -6.57 6.43 10.84
CA ALA A 491 -5.20 6.61 11.32
C ALA A 491 -4.48 5.27 11.53
N VAL A 492 -5.13 4.29 12.18
CA VAL A 492 -4.56 2.95 12.40
C VAL A 492 -4.29 2.21 11.08
N VAL A 493 -5.14 2.37 10.05
CA VAL A 493 -4.88 1.81 8.72
C VAL A 493 -3.60 2.38 8.12
N CYS A 494 -3.26 3.64 8.42
CA CYS A 494 -2.00 4.25 7.99
C CYS A 494 -0.79 3.69 8.75
N GLN A 495 -1.00 2.91 9.81
CA GLN A 495 0.04 2.17 10.51
C GLN A 495 0.41 0.89 9.73
N GLY A 496 1.67 0.74 9.34
CA GLY A 496 2.20 -0.51 8.79
C GLY A 496 2.28 -0.58 7.26
N SER A 497 1.78 -1.67 6.66
CA SER A 497 2.04 -1.97 5.23
C SER A 497 1.44 -0.96 4.25
N PHE A 498 0.29 -0.37 4.61
CA PHE A 498 -0.40 0.60 3.76
C PHE A 498 0.43 1.87 3.55
N SER A 499 1.02 2.46 4.60
CA SER A 499 1.84 3.67 4.47
C SER A 499 3.18 3.43 3.77
N LYS A 500 3.67 2.19 3.74
CA LYS A 500 4.87 1.82 2.97
C LYS A 500 4.59 1.75 1.48
N GLU A 501 3.41 1.25 1.10
CA GLU A 501 2.99 1.08 -0.30
C GLU A 501 2.34 2.35 -0.88
N TYR A 502 1.56 3.05 -0.07
CA TYR A 502 0.81 4.25 -0.45
C TYR A 502 1.10 5.43 0.50
N PRO A 503 2.37 5.85 0.67
CA PRO A 503 2.75 6.90 1.60
C PRO A 503 2.06 8.25 1.35
N ARG A 504 1.82 8.66 0.10
CA ARG A 504 1.13 9.93 -0.18
C ARG A 504 -0.33 9.88 0.25
N GLN A 505 -1.02 8.78 -0.02
CA GLN A 505 -2.39 8.59 0.42
C GLN A 505 -2.49 8.45 1.95
N ALA A 506 -1.53 7.79 2.60
CA ALA A 506 -1.43 7.74 4.05
C ALA A 506 -1.22 9.14 4.64
N LEU A 507 -0.27 9.93 4.14
CA LEU A 507 -0.04 11.31 4.58
C LEU A 507 -1.28 12.19 4.39
N THR A 508 -1.98 12.05 3.27
CA THR A 508 -3.25 12.75 3.01
C THR A 508 -4.30 12.39 4.05
N CYS A 509 -4.44 11.10 4.38
CA CYS A 509 -5.34 10.62 5.42
C CYS A 509 -4.98 11.20 6.80
N LEU A 510 -3.69 11.14 7.17
CA LEU A 510 -3.17 11.69 8.42
C LEU A 510 -3.39 13.20 8.51
N ARG A 511 -3.21 13.98 7.43
CA ARG A 511 -3.52 15.42 7.39
C ARG A 511 -4.96 15.68 7.84
N TRP A 512 -5.91 14.92 7.30
CA TRP A 512 -7.31 15.08 7.65
C TRP A 512 -7.60 14.74 9.12
N VAL A 513 -6.96 13.70 9.68
CA VAL A 513 -7.09 13.36 11.11
C VAL A 513 -6.43 14.42 12.00
N LEU A 514 -5.23 14.88 11.67
CA LEU A 514 -4.49 15.89 12.43
C LEU A 514 -5.22 17.25 12.43
N GLY A 515 -6.00 17.55 11.40
CA GLY A 515 -6.80 18.77 11.27
C GLY A 515 -8.08 18.81 12.11
N ARG A 516 -8.37 17.79 12.92
CA ARG A 516 -9.53 17.79 13.84
C ARG A 516 -9.37 18.91 14.88
N GLY A 517 -10.47 19.58 15.25
CA GLY A 517 -10.40 20.71 16.18
C GLY A 517 -9.86 20.32 17.56
N GLU A 518 -10.41 19.24 18.13
CA GLU A 518 -9.97 18.70 19.41
C GLU A 518 -8.73 17.81 19.26
N HIS A 519 -7.85 17.82 20.26
CA HIS A 519 -6.75 16.86 20.36
C HIS A 519 -7.28 15.60 21.05
N ASP A 520 -7.78 14.67 20.23
CA ASP A 520 -8.40 13.42 20.69
C ASP A 520 -7.49 12.20 20.45
N SER A 521 -7.98 11.01 20.76
CA SER A 521 -7.22 9.76 20.57
C SER A 521 -6.88 9.49 19.10
N ALA A 522 -7.73 9.92 18.15
CA ALA A 522 -7.43 9.77 16.72
C ALA A 522 -6.25 10.67 16.31
N VAL A 523 -6.21 11.93 16.78
CA VAL A 523 -5.07 12.82 16.58
C VAL A 523 -3.81 12.20 17.17
N SER A 524 -3.87 11.70 18.40
CA SER A 524 -2.71 11.06 19.05
C SER A 524 -2.16 9.87 18.26
N VAL A 525 -3.03 9.01 17.73
CA VAL A 525 -2.64 7.89 16.85
C VAL A 525 -2.03 8.42 15.55
N ALA A 526 -2.60 9.45 14.94
CA ALA A 526 -2.05 10.04 13.71
C ALA A 526 -0.66 10.65 13.91
N GLU A 527 -0.41 11.30 15.05
CA GLU A 527 0.90 11.83 15.44
C GLU A 527 1.94 10.70 15.58
N GLU A 528 1.56 9.57 16.19
CA GLU A 528 2.40 8.38 16.32
C GLU A 528 2.72 7.73 14.96
N VAL A 529 1.70 7.56 14.11
CA VAL A 529 1.90 7.00 12.77
C VAL A 529 2.80 7.91 11.93
N LEU A 530 2.64 9.22 12.02
CA LEU A 530 3.51 10.17 11.31
C LEU A 530 4.96 10.07 11.80
N ARG A 531 5.20 9.94 13.11
CA ARG A 531 6.53 9.69 13.68
C ARG A 531 7.12 8.38 13.19
N ALA A 532 6.33 7.31 13.18
CA ALA A 532 6.75 6.01 12.65
C ALA A 532 7.11 6.07 11.16
N MET A 533 6.35 6.81 10.35
CA MET A 533 6.69 7.05 8.93
C MET A 533 7.99 7.86 8.79
N GLY A 534 8.17 8.93 9.57
CA GLY A 534 9.40 9.73 9.57
C GLY A 534 10.63 9.00 10.12
N SER A 535 10.43 7.88 10.83
CA SER A 535 11.52 7.03 11.33
C SER A 535 12.09 6.11 10.24
N ASP A 536 11.33 5.85 9.18
CA ASP A 536 11.85 5.14 8.02
C ASP A 536 12.69 6.11 7.19
N VAL A 537 14.01 5.88 7.17
CA VAL A 537 14.99 6.68 6.43
C VAL A 537 14.61 6.83 4.94
N ARG A 538 13.89 5.87 4.37
CA ARG A 538 13.42 5.94 2.97
C ARG A 538 12.19 6.82 2.80
N LEU A 539 11.37 7.00 3.84
CA LEU A 539 10.16 7.82 3.78
C LEU A 539 10.39 9.22 4.34
N LEU A 540 11.38 9.44 5.21
CA LEU A 540 11.63 10.72 5.86
C LEU A 540 11.70 11.92 4.87
N PRO A 541 12.46 11.87 3.76
CA PRO A 541 12.47 12.97 2.78
C PRO A 541 11.06 13.34 2.28
N ARG A 542 10.26 12.32 1.92
CA ARG A 542 8.89 12.51 1.44
C ARG A 542 7.96 13.05 2.51
N VAL A 543 8.05 12.51 3.72
CA VAL A 543 7.24 12.93 4.86
C VAL A 543 7.54 14.40 5.19
N TRP A 544 8.83 14.75 5.27
CA TRP A 544 9.27 16.11 5.59
C TRP A 544 8.90 17.13 4.50
N ASP A 545 9.16 16.84 3.23
CA ASP A 545 8.75 17.68 2.09
C ASP A 545 7.23 17.90 2.09
N THR A 546 6.45 16.84 2.33
CA THR A 546 4.99 16.93 2.37
C THR A 546 4.49 17.81 3.52
N VAL A 547 5.04 17.64 4.73
CA VAL A 547 4.67 18.43 5.91
C VAL A 547 5.07 19.91 5.73
N ASN A 548 6.26 20.19 5.18
CA ASN A 548 6.68 21.56 4.86
C ASN A 548 5.79 22.20 3.80
N LYS A 549 5.41 21.45 2.77
CA LYS A 549 4.47 21.92 1.75
C LYS A 549 3.13 22.31 2.38
N TRP A 550 2.61 21.53 3.32
CA TRP A 550 1.39 21.88 4.05
C TRP A 550 1.50 23.21 4.81
N LEU A 551 2.66 23.53 5.40
CA LEU A 551 2.85 24.83 6.06
C LEU A 551 2.67 26.01 5.10
N THR A 552 3.12 25.84 3.85
CA THR A 552 3.04 26.88 2.80
C THR A 552 1.68 26.93 2.10
N GLU A 553 1.02 25.78 1.92
CA GLU A 553 -0.29 25.70 1.27
C GLU A 553 -1.43 26.15 2.19
N TYR A 554 -1.35 25.83 3.49
CA TYR A 554 -2.43 26.06 4.45
C TYR A 554 -2.05 27.15 5.46
N GLN A 555 -2.08 28.40 5.01
CA GLN A 555 -1.73 29.57 5.82
C GLN A 555 -2.92 30.18 6.57
N GLN A 556 -4.14 29.96 6.09
CA GLN A 556 -5.35 30.59 6.64
C GLN A 556 -5.76 29.90 7.96
N PRO A 557 -5.89 30.64 9.08
CA PRO A 557 -6.23 30.05 10.38
C PRO A 557 -7.57 29.30 10.42
N ASP A 558 -8.53 29.71 9.58
CA ASP A 558 -9.86 29.08 9.50
C ASP A 558 -9.86 27.76 8.71
N ASP A 559 -8.78 27.44 7.99
CA ASP A 559 -8.63 26.14 7.33
C ASP A 559 -8.18 25.11 8.34
N ARG A 560 -8.94 24.02 8.51
CA ARG A 560 -8.55 22.92 9.39
C ARG A 560 -7.17 22.32 9.07
N ASN A 561 -6.75 22.37 7.81
CA ASN A 561 -5.43 21.89 7.38
C ASN A 561 -4.29 22.80 7.86
N HIS A 562 -4.59 24.04 8.26
CA HIS A 562 -3.66 24.92 8.95
C HIS A 562 -3.18 24.26 10.25
N LEU A 563 -4.12 23.87 11.12
CA LEU A 563 -3.81 23.18 12.37
C LEU A 563 -3.12 21.83 12.14
N ALA A 564 -3.56 21.08 11.12
CA ALA A 564 -2.95 19.81 10.75
C ALA A 564 -1.45 19.95 10.44
N ALA A 565 -1.08 20.95 9.65
CA ALA A 565 0.31 21.19 9.25
C ALA A 565 1.21 21.47 10.47
N ARG A 566 0.75 22.29 11.42
CA ARG A 566 1.52 22.65 12.62
C ARG A 566 1.66 21.47 13.58
N ARG A 567 0.59 20.69 13.78
CA ARG A 567 0.66 19.44 14.56
C ARG A 567 1.59 18.41 13.93
N ALA A 568 1.56 18.27 12.61
CA ALA A 568 2.44 17.36 11.88
C ALA A 568 3.92 17.71 12.10
N VAL A 569 4.28 19.00 12.01
CA VAL A 569 5.63 19.46 12.35
C VAL A 569 5.99 19.11 13.78
N LEU A 570 5.20 19.54 14.76
CA LEU A 570 5.50 19.27 16.18
C LEU A 570 5.68 17.77 16.47
N SER A 571 4.90 16.92 15.79
CA SER A 571 5.02 15.47 15.92
C SER A 571 6.37 14.97 15.42
N LEU A 572 6.84 15.42 14.26
CA LEU A 572 8.14 15.04 13.71
C LEU A 572 9.32 15.62 14.50
N LEU A 573 9.13 16.78 15.14
CA LEU A 573 10.14 17.42 15.96
C LEU A 573 10.26 16.81 17.35
N ARG A 574 9.32 15.99 17.83
CA ARG A 574 9.44 15.35 19.14
C ARG A 574 10.57 14.30 19.13
N PRO A 575 11.64 14.47 19.92
CA PRO A 575 12.73 13.50 19.98
C PRO A 575 12.27 12.21 20.66
N SER A 576 12.72 11.08 20.13
CA SER A 576 12.45 9.74 20.67
C SER A 576 13.50 8.76 20.16
N THR A 577 13.89 7.81 20.99
CA THR A 577 14.79 6.70 20.61
C THR A 577 14.10 5.71 19.68
N GLU A 578 12.79 5.51 19.84
CA GLU A 578 11.97 4.66 18.97
C GLU A 578 11.70 5.34 17.62
N HIS A 579 11.67 6.68 17.60
CA HIS A 579 11.35 7.49 16.44
C HIS A 579 12.38 8.60 16.17
N PRO A 580 13.51 8.31 15.50
CA PRO A 580 14.65 9.22 15.39
C PRO A 580 14.47 10.35 14.36
N ALA A 581 13.24 10.67 13.93
CA ALA A 581 12.98 11.68 12.90
C ALA A 581 13.57 13.05 13.28
N ALA A 582 13.30 13.53 14.51
CA ALA A 582 13.84 14.79 15.01
C ALA A 582 15.37 14.81 15.03
N THR A 583 16.00 13.71 15.48
CA THR A 583 17.46 13.57 15.50
C THR A 583 18.07 13.65 14.10
N LEU A 584 17.47 12.96 13.13
CA LEU A 584 17.93 12.97 11.74
C LEU A 584 17.79 14.36 11.11
N LEU A 585 16.66 15.05 11.34
CA LEU A 585 16.42 16.39 10.82
C LEU A 585 17.37 17.43 11.42
N VAL A 586 17.57 17.41 12.74
CA VAL A 586 18.47 18.33 13.44
C VAL A 586 19.93 18.10 13.03
N ALA A 587 20.35 16.84 12.90
CA ALA A 587 21.69 16.52 12.39
C ALA A 587 21.87 17.02 10.95
N ASN A 588 20.86 16.86 10.08
CA ASN A 588 20.92 17.32 8.71
C ASN A 588 21.01 18.86 8.59
N ALA A 589 20.40 19.59 9.53
CA ALA A 589 20.39 21.05 9.56
C ALA A 589 21.78 21.69 9.78
N LEU A 590 22.74 20.96 10.36
CA LEU A 590 24.12 21.43 10.49
C LEU A 590 24.83 21.52 9.14
N GLU A 591 24.50 20.60 8.23
CA GLU A 591 25.16 20.48 6.92
C GLU A 591 24.36 21.17 5.81
N HIS A 592 23.04 21.35 6.00
CA HIS A 592 22.11 21.85 4.99
C HIS A 592 21.30 23.05 5.52
N PRO A 593 21.65 24.28 5.11
CA PRO A 593 20.94 25.50 5.53
C PRO A 593 19.44 25.48 5.21
N ASP A 594 19.03 24.89 4.09
CA ASP A 594 17.62 24.77 3.70
C ASP A 594 16.81 23.97 4.74
N THR A 595 17.39 22.90 5.29
CA THR A 595 16.75 22.13 6.37
C THR A 595 16.66 22.94 7.65
N ALA A 596 17.69 23.73 7.99
CA ALA A 596 17.63 24.63 9.13
C ALA A 596 16.51 25.68 8.98
N ASP A 597 16.35 26.25 7.77
CA ASP A 597 15.29 27.20 7.44
C ASP A 597 13.90 26.57 7.55
N GLU A 598 13.74 25.33 7.11
CA GLU A 598 12.50 24.56 7.24
C GLU A 598 12.16 24.27 8.71
N LEU A 599 13.15 23.89 9.54
CA LEU A 599 12.95 23.68 10.97
C LEU A 599 12.54 24.98 11.68
N VAL A 600 13.20 26.09 11.38
CA VAL A 600 12.85 27.42 11.92
C VAL A 600 11.42 27.80 11.52
N ARG A 601 11.06 27.61 10.25
CA ARG A 601 9.70 27.87 9.75
C ARG A 601 8.66 26.98 10.44
N GLY A 602 8.99 25.71 10.64
CA GLY A 602 8.14 24.75 11.33
C GLY A 602 7.83 25.15 12.77
N TRP A 603 8.88 25.48 13.55
CA TRP A 603 8.74 26.00 14.91
C TRP A 603 7.93 27.29 14.96
N SER A 604 8.28 28.25 14.11
CA SER A 604 7.60 29.55 13.99
C SER A 604 6.11 29.40 13.69
N ALA A 605 5.78 28.50 12.75
CA ALA A 605 4.41 28.19 12.41
C ALA A 605 3.65 27.55 13.59
N ALA A 606 4.27 26.61 14.31
CA ALA A 606 3.64 25.97 15.47
C ALA A 606 3.38 26.95 16.63
N LEU A 607 4.37 27.81 16.94
CA LEU A 607 4.29 28.82 18.01
C LEU A 607 3.27 29.92 17.70
N SER A 608 2.92 30.13 16.44
CA SER A 608 1.89 31.09 16.03
C SER A 608 0.45 30.65 16.35
N VAL A 609 0.25 29.40 16.79
CA VAL A 609 -1.08 28.81 17.05
C VAL A 609 -1.29 28.63 18.56
N PRO A 610 -2.14 29.45 19.23
CA PRO A 610 -2.32 29.41 20.68
C PRO A 610 -2.79 28.05 21.23
N THR A 611 -3.58 27.30 20.46
CA THR A 611 -4.07 25.98 20.88
C THR A 611 -2.97 24.91 20.94
N LEU A 612 -1.78 25.19 20.41
CA LEU A 612 -0.62 24.30 20.44
C LEU A 612 0.43 24.69 21.49
N GLU A 613 0.20 25.73 22.30
CA GLU A 613 1.19 26.23 23.26
C GLU A 613 1.71 25.12 24.18
N ALA A 614 0.82 24.41 24.88
CA ALA A 614 1.21 23.31 25.78
C ALA A 614 2.01 22.20 25.07
N ARG A 615 1.69 21.91 23.80
CA ARG A 615 2.44 20.93 22.99
C ARG A 615 3.81 21.45 22.60
N CYS A 616 3.95 22.74 22.30
CA CYS A 616 5.25 23.36 22.06
C CYS A 616 6.14 23.28 23.31
N GLU A 617 5.57 23.53 24.49
CA GLU A 617 6.28 23.40 25.78
C GLU A 617 6.77 21.96 26.02
N GLU A 618 5.91 20.96 25.77
CA GLU A 618 6.26 19.54 25.86
C GLU A 618 7.43 19.18 24.93
N VAL A 619 7.39 19.63 23.66
CA VAL A 619 8.45 19.34 22.68
C VAL A 619 9.75 20.07 23.03
N LEU A 620 9.70 21.34 23.48
CA LEU A 620 10.89 22.08 23.93
C LEU A 620 11.55 21.42 25.14
N THR A 621 10.75 20.93 26.09
CA THR A 621 11.25 20.17 27.24
C THR A 621 11.91 18.88 26.79
N ALA A 622 11.28 18.13 25.86
CA ALA A 622 11.85 16.92 25.30
C ALA A 622 13.15 17.17 24.52
N TRP A 623 13.29 18.32 23.83
CA TRP A 623 14.56 18.73 23.20
C TRP A 623 15.65 18.96 24.24
N ALA A 624 15.34 19.62 25.35
CA ALA A 624 16.29 19.85 26.43
C ALA A 624 16.78 18.53 27.06
N GLU A 625 15.86 17.61 27.34
CA GLU A 625 16.18 16.26 27.82
C GLU A 625 17.03 15.50 26.81
N ALA A 626 16.66 15.50 25.53
CA ALA A 626 17.41 14.80 24.48
C ALA A 626 18.81 15.40 24.25
N VAL A 627 19.01 16.70 24.47
CA VAL A 627 20.35 17.34 24.47
C VAL A 627 21.16 16.89 25.68
N ALA A 628 20.56 16.84 26.88
CA ALA A 628 21.22 16.39 28.10
C ALA A 628 21.68 14.93 28.00
N ASP A 629 20.86 14.07 27.39
CA ASP A 629 21.16 12.65 27.15
C ASP A 629 22.04 12.40 25.91
N GLY A 630 22.45 13.46 25.19
CA GLY A 630 23.28 13.36 23.99
C GLY A 630 22.61 12.75 22.76
N THR A 631 21.28 12.64 22.77
CA THR A 631 20.47 12.16 21.63
C THR A 631 20.31 13.23 20.55
N LEU A 632 20.27 14.50 20.92
CA LEU A 632 20.32 15.64 20.00
C LEU A 632 21.65 16.37 20.12
N ASP A 633 22.18 16.81 18.97
CA ASP A 633 23.37 17.67 18.96
C ASP A 633 23.04 19.06 19.51
N ALA A 634 23.77 19.46 20.56
CA ALA A 634 23.47 20.69 21.26
C ALA A 634 23.71 21.95 20.42
N ASP A 635 24.73 21.94 19.55
CA ASP A 635 25.07 23.10 18.73
C ASP A 635 24.04 23.30 17.62
N ALA A 636 23.56 22.21 17.02
CA ALA A 636 22.47 22.22 16.05
C ALA A 636 21.16 22.75 16.65
N VAL A 637 20.80 22.25 17.84
CA VAL A 637 19.60 22.70 18.56
C VAL A 637 19.67 24.19 18.88
N VAL A 638 20.81 24.66 19.41
CA VAL A 638 21.00 26.07 19.75
C VAL A 638 20.96 26.97 18.52
N GLU A 639 21.52 26.53 17.39
CA GLU A 639 21.46 27.28 16.13
C GLU A 639 20.01 27.46 15.64
N VAL A 640 19.24 26.38 15.60
CA VAL A 640 17.82 26.42 15.19
C VAL A 640 17.00 27.28 16.15
N LEU A 641 17.08 27.02 17.46
CA LEU A 641 16.25 27.73 18.43
C LEU A 641 16.61 29.21 18.54
N ASN A 642 17.89 29.60 18.46
CA ASN A 642 18.26 31.02 18.46
C ASN A 642 17.63 31.79 17.30
N ARG A 643 17.54 31.17 16.12
CA ARG A 643 16.87 31.78 14.96
C ARG A 643 15.36 31.94 15.21
N VAL A 644 14.70 30.91 15.75
CA VAL A 644 13.27 30.98 16.12
C VAL A 644 13.04 32.07 17.18
N ILE A 645 13.91 32.17 18.18
CA ILE A 645 13.82 33.14 19.28
C ILE A 645 13.92 34.58 18.76
N ARG A 646 14.76 34.86 17.74
CA ARG A 646 14.82 36.19 17.09
C ARG A 646 13.49 36.61 16.49
N GLU A 647 12.72 35.67 15.99
CA GLU A 647 11.44 35.92 15.31
C GLU A 647 10.25 35.88 16.29
N HIS A 648 10.34 35.09 17.38
CA HIS A 648 9.19 34.73 18.24
C HIS A 648 9.42 34.94 19.74
N TRP A 649 10.36 35.80 20.15
CA TRP A 649 10.67 36.10 21.57
C TRP A 649 9.42 36.37 22.44
N MET A 650 8.39 37.00 21.86
CA MET A 650 7.16 37.40 22.57
C MET A 650 6.05 36.32 22.60
N THR A 651 6.30 35.12 22.09
CA THR A 651 5.32 34.01 22.16
C THR A 651 5.32 33.35 23.54
N GLY A 652 4.15 32.92 24.03
CA GLY A 652 3.98 32.35 25.38
C GLY A 652 4.93 31.19 25.69
N PRO A 653 5.04 30.15 24.85
CA PRO A 653 5.89 28.99 25.13
C PRO A 653 7.39 29.33 25.20
N LEU A 654 7.91 30.11 24.25
CA LEU A 654 9.34 30.48 24.24
C LEU A 654 9.69 31.46 25.34
N SER A 655 8.84 32.47 25.59
CA SER A 655 9.06 33.38 26.71
C SER A 655 9.04 32.65 28.05
N THR A 656 8.15 31.67 28.22
CA THR A 656 8.10 30.82 29.42
C THR A 656 9.33 29.92 29.54
N PHE A 657 9.78 29.31 28.44
CA PHE A 657 11.01 28.50 28.40
C PHE A 657 12.25 29.32 28.76
N ILE A 658 12.39 30.54 28.25
CA ILE A 658 13.57 31.40 28.44
C ILE A 658 13.53 32.15 29.78
N ALA A 659 12.41 32.76 30.15
CA ALA A 659 12.29 33.52 31.39
C ALA A 659 12.16 32.61 32.62
N GLY A 660 11.61 31.42 32.45
CA GLY A 660 11.24 30.51 33.54
C GLY A 660 9.95 30.94 34.24
N ARG A 661 9.11 29.96 34.59
CA ARG A 661 7.89 30.16 35.39
C ARG A 661 7.87 29.21 36.58
N ALA A 662 7.48 29.71 37.75
CA ALA A 662 7.37 28.89 38.95
C ALA A 662 6.19 27.90 38.81
N GLY A 663 6.41 26.61 39.11
CA GLY A 663 5.38 25.56 39.11
C GLY A 663 5.20 24.78 37.79
N THR A 664 6.00 25.06 36.76
CA THR A 664 6.06 24.33 35.48
C THR A 664 7.32 23.46 35.38
N GLY A 665 7.35 22.43 34.52
CA GLY A 665 8.47 21.48 34.36
C GLY A 665 9.85 22.08 34.00
N TYR A 666 9.92 23.40 33.79
CA TYR A 666 11.13 24.17 33.48
C TYR A 666 12.15 24.32 34.63
N THR A 667 11.98 23.59 35.74
CA THR A 667 12.97 23.48 36.82
C THR A 667 13.87 22.26 36.67
N ALA A 668 13.64 21.40 35.66
CA ALA A 668 14.54 20.29 35.37
C ALA A 668 15.91 20.81 34.91
N GLN A 669 16.99 20.16 35.37
CA GLN A 669 18.36 20.60 35.09
C GLN A 669 18.65 20.66 33.58
N SER A 670 18.12 19.72 32.81
CA SER A 670 18.25 19.68 31.34
C SER A 670 17.74 20.95 30.65
N VAL A 671 16.60 21.48 31.10
CA VAL A 671 16.03 22.74 30.61
C VAL A 671 16.92 23.92 30.98
N VAL A 672 17.37 23.98 32.23
CA VAL A 672 18.24 25.06 32.72
C VAL A 672 19.54 25.10 31.91
N ASP A 673 20.16 23.94 31.67
CA ASP A 673 21.41 23.82 30.92
C ASP A 673 21.24 24.28 29.46
N LEU A 674 20.16 23.86 28.78
CA LEU A 674 19.89 24.31 27.41
C LEU A 674 19.59 25.81 27.35
N ARG A 675 18.84 26.33 28.33
CA ARG A 675 18.53 27.76 28.46
C ARG A 675 19.78 28.61 28.65
N GLU A 676 20.70 28.19 29.51
CA GLU A 676 21.98 28.87 29.71
C GLU A 676 22.80 28.90 28.42
N ARG A 677 22.84 27.80 27.67
CA ARG A 677 23.52 27.75 26.36
C ARG A 677 22.91 28.71 25.35
N LEU A 678 21.58 28.79 25.27
CA LEU A 678 20.88 29.74 24.40
C LEU A 678 21.22 31.19 24.77
N ILE A 679 21.15 31.54 26.07
CA ILE A 679 21.46 32.89 26.56
C ILE A 679 22.93 33.26 26.33
N LEU A 680 23.86 32.34 26.58
CA LEU A 680 25.29 32.57 26.36
C LEU A 680 25.61 32.79 24.88
N ARG A 681 25.05 31.97 23.99
CA ARG A 681 25.27 32.08 22.54
C ARG A 681 24.53 33.25 21.90
N TRP A 682 23.41 33.68 22.49
CA TRP A 682 22.73 34.92 22.11
C TRP A 682 23.60 36.16 22.37
N ASN A 683 24.38 36.14 23.45
CA ASN A 683 25.24 37.25 23.88
C ASN A 683 26.67 37.19 23.31
N ASP A 684 27.02 36.20 22.48
CA ASP A 684 28.35 36.09 21.84
C ASP A 684 28.33 36.76 20.44
N PRO A 685 29.01 37.91 20.25
CA PRO A 685 29.05 38.61 18.98
C PRO A 685 30.12 37.97 18.08
N ARG A 686 29.78 36.90 17.35
CA ARG A 686 30.62 36.38 16.25
C ARG A 686 29.95 36.53 14.88
N PRO A 687 30.75 36.76 13.82
CA PRO A 687 30.30 37.47 12.64
C PRO A 687 29.44 36.60 11.73
N THR A 688 28.50 37.24 11.04
CA THR A 688 27.86 36.74 9.83
C THR A 688 28.90 36.13 8.87
N PRO A 689 28.60 35.00 8.20
CA PRO A 689 29.45 34.50 7.14
C PRO A 689 29.60 35.60 6.06
N PRO A 690 30.76 35.73 5.41
CA PRO A 690 31.01 36.80 4.45
C PRO A 690 30.00 36.67 3.31
N GLY A 691 29.09 37.64 3.26
CA GLY A 691 28.16 37.81 2.15
C GLY A 691 28.92 37.83 0.84
N GLY A 692 28.33 37.16 -0.15
CA GLY A 692 28.75 37.23 -1.54
C GLY A 692 29.00 38.69 -1.92
N GLN A 693 30.14 38.90 -2.57
CA GLN A 693 30.52 40.18 -3.12
C GLN A 693 29.35 40.77 -3.90
N THR A 694 28.80 41.85 -3.37
CA THR A 694 28.02 42.81 -4.13
C THR A 694 28.96 43.31 -5.23
N GLN A 695 28.83 42.77 -6.44
CA GLN A 695 29.39 43.42 -7.61
C GLN A 695 28.66 44.76 -7.77
N THR A 696 29.27 45.80 -7.23
CA THR A 696 28.96 47.18 -7.53
C THR A 696 29.29 47.36 -9.02
N LEU A 697 28.27 47.26 -9.86
CA LEU A 697 28.34 47.70 -11.25
C LEU A 697 28.63 49.20 -11.24
N LEU A 698 29.89 49.54 -11.53
CA LEU A 698 30.32 50.85 -11.96
C LEU A 698 29.40 51.33 -13.09
N GLY A 699 28.56 52.31 -12.78
CA GLY A 699 27.85 53.07 -13.81
C GLY A 699 28.86 53.86 -14.64
N PRO A 700 28.75 53.87 -15.98
CA PRO A 700 29.48 54.83 -16.78
C PRO A 700 28.79 56.19 -16.71
N ALA A 701 29.64 57.22 -16.69
CA ALA A 701 29.33 58.62 -16.56
C ALA A 701 28.29 59.12 -17.59
N ILE A 702 27.39 59.97 -17.11
CA ILE A 702 26.56 60.85 -17.94
C ILE A 702 27.39 62.12 -18.22
N ALA A 703 27.52 62.48 -19.49
CA ALA A 703 27.72 63.85 -19.93
C ALA A 703 26.44 64.32 -20.64
N PRO A 704 26.07 65.62 -20.55
CA PRO A 704 24.75 66.14 -20.89
C PRO A 704 24.66 66.66 -22.33
N GLU A 705 23.48 67.22 -22.67
CA GLU A 705 23.02 67.83 -23.93
C GLU A 705 22.13 66.91 -24.79
N ASP A 706 21.05 67.35 -25.42
CA ASP A 706 20.15 68.50 -25.26
C ASP A 706 18.90 68.17 -26.10
N ASP A 707 17.79 68.78 -25.71
CA ASP A 707 16.66 69.21 -26.52
C ASP A 707 15.70 68.24 -27.27
N SER A 708 14.42 68.47 -26.92
CA SER A 708 13.26 68.67 -27.80
C SER A 708 12.41 67.50 -28.34
N SER A 709 11.10 67.80 -28.26
CA SER A 709 9.93 67.23 -28.96
C SER A 709 9.35 65.94 -28.33
N LEU A 710 8.13 65.88 -27.78
CA LEU A 710 6.80 66.47 -28.02
C LEU A 710 5.82 65.28 -28.12
N ARG A 711 4.73 65.40 -27.36
CA ARG A 711 3.33 65.06 -27.69
C ARG A 711 2.74 63.67 -27.35
N THR A 712 1.78 63.79 -26.43
CA THR A 712 0.37 63.29 -26.46
C THR A 712 0.17 61.78 -26.50
N GLY A 713 -0.67 61.17 -25.66
CA GLY A 713 -1.71 61.66 -24.76
C GLY A 713 -2.77 60.56 -24.65
N THR A 714 -3.55 60.59 -23.56
CA THR A 714 -4.88 59.94 -23.38
C THR A 714 -4.88 58.39 -23.44
N GLU A 715 -5.63 57.64 -22.63
CA GLU A 715 -6.90 57.90 -21.98
C GLU A 715 -7.15 56.81 -20.93
N GLY A 716 -7.92 57.13 -19.89
CA GLY A 716 -8.48 56.17 -18.95
C GLY A 716 -9.98 55.95 -19.21
N ALA A 717 -10.41 54.76 -18.79
CA ALA A 717 -11.76 54.36 -18.34
C ALA A 717 -12.93 54.31 -19.35
N THR A 718 -13.35 53.07 -19.64
CA THR A 718 -14.68 52.53 -19.25
C THR A 718 -14.57 51.04 -19.00
#